data_AF-A0A0V0YMH6-F1
#
_entry.id   AF-A0A0V0YMH6-F1
#
_cell.length_a   1.000
_cell.length_b   1.000
_cell.length_c   1.000
_cell.angle_alpha   90.00
_cell.angle_beta   90.00
_cell.angle_gamma   90.00
#
_symmetry.space_group_name_H-M   'P 1'
#
loop_
_entity.id
_entity.type
_entity.pdbx_description
1 polymer ?
#
loop_
_entity_poly.entity_id
_entity_poly.type
_entity_poly.pdbx_seq_one_letter_code
_entity_poly.pdbx_strand_id
1 'polypeptide(L)'
;MTKTEKPVISDCEDEDFTCVRFTPDLDKFGMEKLDDDIVALMCRRAYDIAGSTKGVKVFLNGKRIPVLGFKDYVDLYLKDRTTDTGEPLKVVYEQPHPRWEVAVAVSDRGFQQVSFTNSIATTKGGRHVDYVCDGIVEKVIENVKKQAKKTGMNVRPFQVKNHLWLFINCLIENPTFDSQTKENMTLQPKSFGSKCTLSDKFFSQVLKCGVLESVMSWLQFKAQAQLDKKCHSTKHSKLRGVPKLEDANEAGTKNSHRCTLILTEGDSAKSLAVAGFSVVGRDFYGVFPLKGKVLNVREANHKQIMENAEINNLIKIIGLQYKCKYDTSEQMNSLRYGKVMIMADQDQDGSHIKGLVINFFHHNWPNLIRRNFIEEFITPIVKATKGKEELQFFSLPHYFQWRAETANWKAWKVKYYKGLGTSTAKEAKEYFTNMDRHRIVFKYEGPPDDDAIELAFSKKRVEDRKNWLGDWMLQKKRIQESNLPEEYLYQEDTKEVSYKSFIDKELILFSNMDNERSIPSMVDGLKPGQRKVLFTCFKRNDKREVKVAQLAGSVAEHSAYHHGEVSLMSTIINLAHNFVGSNNINILLPIGQFGTRLLGGRDAASARYIFTMLSPVTRAMFCVDDEPNLNFLFEDNQKIEPFWYCPILPLVLVNGCEGIGTGWSTKVPNHDPRVLVKNLKRLMYDEELLPMNPWYKNFRGEISTLNSSRFVCFGEIASVDDNTLEITELPIGTWTQNYKESVLEPMLYGSDGKQPVIQDFKEYHTDTTVRFIIRMSKEKMAEANAQGIHKYFKLQTVINSSSMVLFDEHGCLRKFESAKEILISFYNVRLDMYVKRKAYLEGHLEAQANRLKAQARFIMEKIEGVIKIENMKKKHIVEQLVERGYPADPVKKWKEAENMRKLKAMEEFIDETEEVKEEGEEEATEEDVRLSDYDYLLSMALIRLSEEEKDKLLKDRDVKIDELNSLKAKTPKMLWIEDLDNFLEVLDKYERLEREEAASAVKGVVTSGKGNKGSSRNAKKKANTITVMPESEGIRIPPQITSDLREKAEKADQVKQRMINLREAAKAGDEEAIKKLAGRKRATGPRTVAGAKVVAKKSKEKEPENGQKEDQEQAEDAPRPTRKVQKKLQFYNFQPFDSDPSVDDDSDEDYDDSDDYEATVNKRKVTEKKKANEDEETKAGPSKPRKKSASPKNTDVQKAESSKLKKKAVEKASPDLKKKKRRIVIDDSESD
;
A
#
# COMPACT_ATOMS: atom_id res chain seq x y z
N MET A 1 37.80 15.13 -68.69
CA MET A 1 39.00 14.84 -69.51
C MET A 1 38.68 15.21 -70.96
N THR A 2 39.64 15.77 -71.71
CA THR A 2 39.40 16.33 -73.06
C THR A 2 40.55 16.12 -74.04
N LYS A 3 41.53 15.29 -73.67
CA LYS A 3 42.55 14.71 -74.56
C LYS A 3 42.65 13.23 -74.26
N THR A 4 42.77 12.41 -75.30
CA THR A 4 42.92 10.95 -75.22
C THR A 4 43.76 10.48 -76.40
N GLU A 5 44.65 9.53 -76.18
CA GLU A 5 45.42 8.88 -77.23
C GLU A 5 44.63 7.68 -77.79
N LYS A 6 45.02 7.19 -78.97
CA LYS A 6 44.43 5.96 -79.53
C LYS A 6 44.95 4.75 -78.74
N PRO A 7 44.10 3.75 -78.42
CA PRO A 7 44.56 2.55 -77.72
C PRO A 7 45.60 1.82 -78.57
N VAL A 8 46.73 1.47 -77.95
CA VAL A 8 47.68 0.52 -78.51
C VAL A 8 47.10 -0.88 -78.29
N ILE A 9 46.91 -1.63 -79.37
CA ILE A 9 46.42 -3.01 -79.35
C ILE A 9 47.54 -3.87 -79.94
N SER A 10 47.90 -4.93 -79.22
CA SER A 10 48.94 -5.89 -79.59
C SER A 10 48.50 -7.28 -79.13
N ASP A 11 48.95 -8.32 -79.84
CA ASP A 11 48.77 -9.70 -79.40
C ASP A 11 49.50 -9.91 -78.06
N CYS A 12 48.93 -10.75 -77.19
CA CYS A 12 49.39 -10.98 -75.83
C CYS A 12 49.14 -12.45 -75.44
N GLU A 13 50.13 -13.10 -74.83
CA GLU A 13 50.05 -14.50 -74.36
C GLU A 13 49.89 -14.60 -72.82
N ASP A 14 49.84 -13.47 -72.12
CA ASP A 14 49.60 -13.41 -70.66
C ASP A 14 48.14 -13.71 -70.29
N GLU A 15 47.87 -14.03 -69.01
CA GLU A 15 46.51 -14.20 -68.49
C GLU A 15 45.68 -12.90 -68.61
N ASP A 16 44.38 -13.00 -68.90
CA ASP A 16 43.46 -11.85 -69.01
C ASP A 16 43.49 -10.95 -67.75
N PHE A 17 44.10 -9.76 -67.85
CA PHE A 17 44.15 -8.77 -66.77
C PHE A 17 43.67 -7.37 -67.20
N THR A 18 43.40 -6.51 -66.22
CA THR A 18 43.12 -5.08 -66.46
C THR A 18 43.93 -4.26 -65.46
N CYS A 19 44.95 -3.55 -65.94
CA CYS A 19 45.77 -2.65 -65.12
C CYS A 19 45.31 -1.21 -65.31
N VAL A 20 44.84 -0.56 -64.23
CA VAL A 20 44.54 0.88 -64.23
C VAL A 20 45.67 1.59 -63.49
N ARG A 21 46.46 2.37 -64.22
CA ARG A 21 47.48 3.28 -63.66
C ARG A 21 47.05 4.71 -63.91
N PHE A 22 47.04 5.53 -62.87
CA PHE A 22 46.76 6.96 -62.95
C PHE A 22 47.66 7.73 -61.99
N THR A 23 47.98 8.97 -62.36
CA THR A 23 48.60 9.94 -61.45
C THR A 23 47.51 10.95 -61.07
N PRO A 24 47.25 11.19 -59.78
CA PRO A 24 46.32 12.24 -59.36
C PRO A 24 46.76 13.63 -59.84
N ASP A 25 45.79 14.46 -60.17
CA ASP A 25 45.97 15.87 -60.56
C ASP A 25 46.09 16.72 -59.28
N LEU A 26 47.22 16.59 -58.58
CA LEU A 26 47.40 17.01 -57.18
C LEU A 26 47.12 18.51 -56.95
N ASP A 27 47.46 19.37 -57.92
CA ASP A 27 47.14 20.80 -57.94
C ASP A 27 45.64 21.07 -57.70
N LYS A 28 44.75 20.24 -58.28
CA LYS A 28 43.29 20.35 -58.10
C LYS A 28 42.77 19.86 -56.75
N PHE A 29 43.59 19.12 -56.02
CA PHE A 29 43.33 18.71 -54.64
C PHE A 29 44.00 19.62 -53.60
N GLY A 30 44.78 20.63 -54.04
CA GLY A 30 45.54 21.51 -53.15
C GLY A 30 46.72 20.82 -52.47
N MET A 31 47.30 19.80 -53.10
CA MET A 31 48.37 18.97 -52.54
C MET A 31 49.64 19.06 -53.40
N GLU A 32 50.83 19.07 -52.79
CA GLU A 32 52.11 18.94 -53.53
C GLU A 32 52.53 17.48 -53.72
N LYS A 33 52.09 16.60 -52.80
CA LYS A 33 52.40 15.17 -52.74
C LYS A 33 51.25 14.43 -52.07
N LEU A 34 51.24 13.10 -52.20
CA LEU A 34 50.45 12.27 -51.30
C LEU A 34 51.17 12.22 -49.94
N ASP A 35 50.50 12.68 -48.89
CA ASP A 35 50.96 12.59 -47.50
C ASP A 35 50.69 11.21 -46.87
N ASP A 36 51.18 11.00 -45.66
CA ASP A 36 51.04 9.73 -44.95
C ASP A 36 49.58 9.42 -44.57
N ASP A 37 48.72 10.44 -44.40
CA ASP A 37 47.32 10.29 -44.02
C ASP A 37 46.45 9.84 -45.22
N ILE A 38 46.61 10.43 -46.40
CA ILE A 38 45.93 9.96 -47.62
C ILE A 38 46.43 8.57 -48.02
N VAL A 39 47.73 8.30 -47.85
CA VAL A 39 48.31 6.97 -48.06
C VAL A 39 47.71 5.97 -47.06
N ALA A 40 47.61 6.31 -45.77
CA ALA A 40 46.97 5.47 -44.76
C ALA A 40 45.48 5.20 -45.07
N LEU A 41 44.74 6.21 -45.54
CA LEU A 41 43.35 6.08 -45.95
C LEU A 41 43.19 5.13 -47.16
N MET A 42 44.05 5.24 -48.17
CA MET A 42 44.09 4.34 -49.32
C MET A 42 44.51 2.91 -48.92
N CYS A 43 45.48 2.78 -48.00
CA CYS A 43 45.88 1.49 -47.44
C CYS A 43 44.73 0.81 -46.69
N ARG A 44 44.02 1.56 -45.82
CA ARG A 44 42.80 1.05 -45.14
C ARG A 44 41.76 0.60 -46.16
N ARG A 45 41.55 1.36 -47.24
CA ARG A 45 40.58 1.01 -48.30
C ARG A 45 40.95 -0.31 -49.01
N ALA A 46 42.23 -0.67 -49.12
CA ALA A 46 42.63 -1.99 -49.62
C ALA A 46 42.26 -3.13 -48.66
N TYR A 47 42.35 -2.90 -47.33
CA TYR A 47 41.86 -3.84 -46.32
C TYR A 47 40.33 -3.96 -46.34
N ASP A 48 39.59 -2.86 -46.54
CA ASP A 48 38.13 -2.89 -46.71
C ASP A 48 37.71 -3.81 -47.87
N ILE A 49 38.39 -3.73 -49.02
CA ILE A 49 38.10 -4.57 -50.18
C ILE A 49 38.42 -6.04 -49.89
N ALA A 50 39.51 -6.33 -49.18
CA ALA A 50 39.87 -7.68 -48.74
C ALA A 50 38.87 -8.29 -47.73
N GLY A 51 38.26 -7.46 -46.88
CA GLY A 51 37.23 -7.88 -45.93
C GLY A 51 35.84 -8.06 -46.55
N SER A 52 35.42 -7.14 -47.42
CA SER A 52 34.07 -7.13 -48.01
C SER A 52 33.90 -8.06 -49.23
N THR A 53 34.98 -8.32 -49.98
CA THR A 53 34.89 -9.02 -51.28
C THR A 53 35.31 -10.48 -51.17
N LYS A 54 34.37 -11.39 -51.43
CA LYS A 54 34.57 -12.84 -51.23
C LYS A 54 35.41 -13.46 -52.37
N GLY A 55 36.38 -14.29 -52.00
CA GLY A 55 37.21 -15.06 -52.92
C GLY A 55 38.42 -14.32 -53.53
N VAL A 56 38.55 -13.01 -53.34
CA VAL A 56 39.63 -12.19 -53.92
C VAL A 56 40.85 -12.17 -52.98
N LYS A 57 42.06 -12.28 -53.56
CA LYS A 57 43.33 -12.11 -52.84
C LYS A 57 43.86 -10.69 -53.10
N VAL A 58 43.73 -9.79 -52.14
CA VAL A 58 44.23 -8.41 -52.29
C VAL A 58 45.71 -8.32 -51.91
N PHE A 59 46.48 -7.62 -52.75
CA PHE A 59 47.88 -7.30 -52.53
C PHE A 59 48.06 -5.77 -52.51
N LEU A 60 48.87 -5.28 -51.58
CA LEU A 60 49.22 -3.88 -51.42
C LEU A 60 50.75 -3.77 -51.47
N ASN A 61 51.27 -3.06 -52.48
CA ASN A 61 52.71 -2.93 -52.74
C ASN A 61 53.45 -4.29 -52.71
N GLY A 62 52.89 -5.29 -53.40
CA GLY A 62 53.40 -6.67 -53.48
C GLY A 62 53.14 -7.55 -52.25
N LYS A 63 52.72 -6.99 -51.11
CA LYS A 63 52.43 -7.74 -49.87
C LYS A 63 50.96 -8.16 -49.85
N ARG A 64 50.68 -9.45 -49.60
CA ARG A 64 49.31 -9.96 -49.46
C ARG A 64 48.68 -9.48 -48.14
N ILE A 65 47.45 -8.99 -48.20
CA ILE A 65 46.69 -8.60 -47.00
C ILE A 65 46.24 -9.87 -46.25
N PRO A 66 46.48 -9.99 -44.92
CA PRO A 66 46.19 -11.20 -44.13
C PRO A 66 44.73 -11.22 -43.61
N VAL A 67 43.77 -11.05 -44.52
CA VAL A 67 42.32 -11.10 -44.27
C VAL A 67 41.72 -12.14 -45.21
N LEU A 68 40.95 -13.11 -44.69
CA LEU A 68 40.31 -14.16 -45.49
C LEU A 68 38.81 -13.93 -45.73
N GLY A 69 38.21 -12.96 -45.01
CA GLY A 69 36.82 -12.54 -45.20
C GLY A 69 36.35 -11.56 -44.12
N PHE A 70 35.05 -11.25 -44.12
CA PHE A 70 34.50 -10.15 -43.34
C PHE A 70 34.68 -10.30 -41.82
N LYS A 71 34.67 -11.53 -41.29
CA LYS A 71 34.91 -11.75 -39.85
C LYS A 71 36.34 -11.35 -39.45
N ASP A 72 37.36 -11.80 -40.18
CA ASP A 72 38.77 -11.46 -39.87
C ASP A 72 39.01 -9.95 -39.93
N TYR A 73 38.30 -9.27 -40.84
CA TYR A 73 38.30 -7.81 -40.97
C TYR A 73 37.66 -7.12 -39.75
N VAL A 74 36.51 -7.60 -39.26
CA VAL A 74 35.92 -7.10 -37.99
C VAL A 74 36.86 -7.34 -36.81
N ASP A 75 37.51 -8.51 -36.74
CA ASP A 75 38.48 -8.82 -35.69
C ASP A 75 39.70 -7.86 -35.70
N LEU A 76 40.01 -7.15 -36.80
CA LEU A 76 41.05 -6.10 -36.84
C LEU A 76 40.66 -4.81 -36.10
N TYR A 77 39.38 -4.48 -35.98
CA TYR A 77 38.93 -3.27 -35.25
C TYR A 77 39.04 -3.40 -33.72
N LEU A 78 39.25 -4.62 -33.22
CA LEU A 78 38.97 -5.01 -31.84
C LEU A 78 40.12 -5.75 -31.15
N LYS A 79 41.16 -6.17 -31.89
CA LYS A 79 42.35 -6.88 -31.33
C LYS A 79 43.05 -6.14 -30.19
N ASP A 80 43.02 -4.79 -30.22
CA ASP A 80 43.67 -3.93 -29.24
C ASP A 80 42.68 -3.13 -28.36
N ARG A 81 41.39 -3.52 -28.32
CA ARG A 81 40.35 -2.81 -27.54
C ARG A 81 39.74 -3.68 -26.44
N THR A 82 39.92 -3.25 -25.19
CA THR A 82 39.29 -3.82 -24.00
C THR A 82 38.01 -3.07 -23.62
N THR A 83 37.16 -3.72 -22.82
CA THR A 83 36.09 -3.07 -22.03
C THR A 83 36.66 -2.27 -20.86
N ASP A 84 35.82 -1.46 -20.21
CA ASP A 84 36.14 -0.76 -18.95
C ASP A 84 36.58 -1.71 -17.82
N THR A 85 36.24 -3.01 -17.93
CA THR A 85 36.62 -4.08 -17.00
C THR A 85 37.91 -4.81 -17.37
N GLY A 86 38.60 -4.41 -18.44
CA GLY A 86 39.85 -5.01 -18.90
C GLY A 86 39.71 -6.32 -19.69
N GLU A 87 38.49 -6.77 -20.00
CA GLU A 87 38.27 -7.93 -20.88
C GLU A 87 38.34 -7.52 -22.37
N PRO A 88 38.79 -8.39 -23.29
CA PRO A 88 38.71 -8.12 -24.72
C PRO A 88 37.25 -8.06 -25.21
N LEU A 89 36.96 -7.15 -26.14
CA LEU A 89 35.61 -6.97 -26.69
C LEU A 89 35.08 -8.24 -27.40
N LYS A 90 33.89 -8.69 -26.99
CA LYS A 90 33.26 -9.94 -27.46
C LYS A 90 32.42 -9.70 -28.71
N VAL A 91 32.94 -10.08 -29.88
CA VAL A 91 32.22 -10.04 -31.16
C VAL A 91 31.14 -11.12 -31.23
N VAL A 92 29.95 -10.75 -31.69
CA VAL A 92 28.92 -11.68 -32.15
C VAL A 92 28.79 -11.55 -33.66
N TYR A 93 29.16 -12.59 -34.41
CA TYR A 93 29.10 -12.65 -35.89
C TYR A 93 28.07 -13.68 -36.36
N GLU A 94 27.24 -13.32 -37.34
CA GLU A 94 26.37 -14.24 -38.07
C GLU A 94 26.29 -13.89 -39.56
N GLN A 95 26.19 -14.91 -40.41
CA GLN A 95 25.86 -14.77 -41.82
C GLN A 95 24.42 -15.30 -42.05
N PRO A 96 23.37 -14.49 -41.82
CA PRO A 96 21.98 -14.95 -41.91
C PRO A 96 21.53 -15.28 -43.34
N HIS A 97 22.27 -14.84 -44.37
CA HIS A 97 21.97 -15.11 -45.78
C HIS A 97 23.27 -15.06 -46.60
N PRO A 98 23.39 -15.73 -47.77
CA PRO A 98 24.58 -15.60 -48.62
C PRO A 98 24.95 -14.14 -48.98
N ARG A 99 23.94 -13.27 -49.09
CA ARG A 99 24.04 -11.82 -49.34
C ARG A 99 24.16 -10.93 -48.09
N TRP A 100 24.20 -11.45 -46.86
CA TRP A 100 24.26 -10.66 -45.63
C TRP A 100 25.19 -11.27 -44.59
N GLU A 101 26.14 -10.47 -44.11
CA GLU A 101 27.01 -10.77 -42.96
C GLU A 101 26.89 -9.63 -41.97
N VAL A 102 26.68 -9.95 -40.69
CA VAL A 102 26.46 -8.98 -39.61
C VAL A 102 27.34 -9.33 -38.43
N ALA A 103 28.03 -8.35 -37.87
CA ALA A 103 28.68 -8.47 -36.58
C ALA A 103 28.33 -7.32 -35.64
N VAL A 104 28.28 -7.63 -34.34
CA VAL A 104 27.95 -6.69 -33.27
C VAL A 104 29.00 -6.78 -32.17
N ALA A 105 29.43 -5.60 -31.69
CA ALA A 105 30.21 -5.42 -30.47
C ALA A 105 29.57 -4.32 -29.60
N VAL A 106 30.05 -4.18 -28.36
CA VAL A 106 29.73 -3.02 -27.50
C VAL A 106 30.50 -1.80 -27.99
N SER A 107 29.88 -0.63 -27.98
CA SER A 107 30.55 0.64 -28.26
C SER A 107 30.79 1.46 -26.99
N ASP A 108 31.95 2.11 -26.92
CA ASP A 108 32.38 3.06 -25.89
C ASP A 108 31.96 4.51 -26.20
N ARG A 109 31.97 4.89 -27.48
CA ARG A 109 31.79 6.28 -27.95
C ARG A 109 30.53 6.46 -28.81
N GLY A 110 29.36 6.11 -28.28
CA GLY A 110 28.08 6.24 -28.98
C GLY A 110 27.87 5.23 -30.10
N PHE A 111 26.84 5.39 -30.93
CA PHE A 111 26.57 4.45 -32.03
C PHE A 111 27.68 4.49 -33.08
N GLN A 112 28.32 3.36 -33.33
CA GLN A 112 29.36 3.21 -34.36
C GLN A 112 28.89 2.20 -35.42
N GLN A 113 29.17 2.49 -36.69
CA GLN A 113 28.79 1.63 -37.79
C GLN A 113 29.91 1.52 -38.83
N VAL A 114 30.12 0.33 -39.37
CA VAL A 114 31.02 0.07 -40.51
C VAL A 114 30.27 -0.84 -41.48
N SER A 115 29.74 -0.26 -42.56
CA SER A 115 28.91 -1.00 -43.51
C SER A 115 29.40 -0.95 -44.95
N PHE A 116 29.19 -2.06 -45.65
CA PHE A 116 29.49 -2.25 -47.06
C PHE A 116 28.26 -2.69 -47.83
N THR A 117 28.02 -2.06 -48.98
CA THR A 117 26.95 -2.38 -49.93
C THR A 117 27.58 -2.68 -51.27
N ASN A 118 27.58 -3.94 -51.72
CA ASN A 118 28.30 -4.37 -52.93
C ASN A 118 29.78 -3.92 -52.93
N SER A 119 30.48 -4.14 -51.80
CA SER A 119 31.85 -3.67 -51.49
C SER A 119 32.07 -2.14 -51.46
N ILE A 120 31.05 -1.32 -51.69
CA ILE A 120 31.09 0.15 -51.52
C ILE A 120 31.00 0.48 -50.03
N ALA A 121 31.92 1.30 -49.49
CA ALA A 121 31.89 1.75 -48.11
C ALA A 121 30.76 2.77 -47.88
N THR A 122 29.72 2.36 -47.16
CA THR A 122 28.62 3.26 -46.78
C THR A 122 28.96 3.93 -45.45
N THR A 123 29.90 4.89 -45.49
CA THR A 123 30.46 5.60 -44.32
C THR A 123 29.41 6.35 -43.50
N LYS A 124 28.38 6.90 -44.14
CA LYS A 124 27.21 7.55 -43.51
C LYS A 124 26.08 6.55 -43.19
N GLY A 125 26.20 5.30 -43.64
CA GLY A 125 25.26 4.21 -43.36
C GLY A 125 24.05 4.22 -44.28
N GLY A 126 22.84 4.25 -43.71
CA GLY A 126 21.59 4.30 -44.46
C GLY A 126 20.63 3.14 -44.14
N ARG A 127 19.69 2.88 -45.04
CA ARG A 127 18.51 2.02 -44.80
C ARG A 127 18.84 0.57 -44.49
N HIS A 128 19.97 0.03 -44.95
CA HIS A 128 20.46 -1.30 -44.58
C HIS A 128 20.97 -1.35 -43.13
N VAL A 129 21.65 -0.29 -42.69
CA VAL A 129 22.14 -0.16 -41.31
C VAL A 129 20.98 -0.04 -40.34
N ASP A 130 20.00 0.82 -40.63
CA ASP A 130 18.82 0.98 -39.78
C ASP A 130 17.96 -0.28 -39.74
N TYR A 131 17.75 -0.96 -40.88
CA TYR A 131 16.98 -2.22 -40.94
C TYR A 131 17.55 -3.32 -40.03
N VAL A 132 18.89 -3.46 -39.98
CA VAL A 132 19.56 -4.42 -39.08
C VAL A 132 19.59 -3.90 -37.64
N CYS A 133 19.87 -2.60 -37.44
CA CYS A 133 19.98 -1.99 -36.11
C CYS A 133 18.65 -2.00 -35.35
N ASP A 134 17.55 -1.62 -35.97
CA ASP A 134 16.24 -1.50 -35.33
C ASP A 134 15.72 -2.88 -34.86
N GLY A 135 15.95 -3.95 -35.63
CA GLY A 135 15.61 -5.32 -35.22
C GLY A 135 16.42 -5.80 -34.01
N ILE A 136 17.68 -5.41 -33.89
CA ILE A 136 18.52 -5.68 -32.71
C ILE A 136 18.03 -4.85 -31.52
N VAL A 137 17.79 -3.55 -31.72
CA VAL A 137 17.35 -2.60 -30.69
C VAL A 137 15.99 -2.99 -30.13
N GLU A 138 15.01 -3.37 -30.96
CA GLU A 138 13.71 -3.85 -30.50
C GLU A 138 13.85 -5.11 -29.62
N LYS A 139 14.67 -6.08 -30.04
CA LYS A 139 14.86 -7.33 -29.29
C LYS A 139 15.62 -7.13 -27.98
N VAL A 140 16.59 -6.20 -27.94
CA VAL A 140 17.24 -5.77 -26.70
C VAL A 140 16.23 -5.04 -25.79
N ILE A 141 15.42 -4.12 -26.33
CA ILE A 141 14.39 -3.40 -25.56
C ILE A 141 13.33 -4.35 -24.99
N GLU A 142 12.94 -5.41 -25.70
CA GLU A 142 12.03 -6.44 -25.18
C GLU A 142 12.57 -7.09 -23.90
N ASN A 143 13.89 -7.30 -23.82
CA ASN A 143 14.55 -7.94 -22.68
C ASN A 143 14.93 -6.94 -21.57
N VAL A 144 15.37 -5.73 -21.92
CA VAL A 144 15.52 -4.61 -20.98
C VAL A 144 14.18 -4.33 -20.30
N LYS A 145 13.05 -4.26 -21.02
CA LYS A 145 11.71 -4.09 -20.43
C LYS A 145 11.29 -5.25 -19.51
N LYS A 146 11.83 -6.46 -19.67
CA LYS A 146 11.58 -7.58 -18.73
C LYS A 146 12.38 -7.42 -17.43
N GLN A 147 13.63 -6.96 -17.49
CA GLN A 147 14.50 -6.79 -16.31
C GLN A 147 14.28 -5.45 -15.58
N ALA A 148 14.14 -4.34 -16.31
CA ALA A 148 13.98 -2.98 -15.81
C ALA A 148 12.60 -2.67 -15.18
N LYS A 149 11.70 -3.66 -15.07
CA LYS A 149 10.44 -3.54 -14.30
C LYS A 149 10.64 -3.05 -12.86
N LYS A 150 11.85 -3.23 -12.29
CA LYS A 150 12.22 -2.74 -10.96
C LYS A 150 12.54 -1.24 -10.93
N THR A 151 13.14 -0.68 -11.97
CA THR A 151 13.56 0.75 -12.00
C THR A 151 12.46 1.67 -12.55
N GLY A 152 11.54 1.14 -13.38
CA GLY A 152 10.36 1.88 -13.86
C GLY A 152 10.65 2.97 -14.90
N MET A 153 11.88 3.07 -15.40
CA MET A 153 12.26 4.00 -16.47
C MET A 153 11.96 3.40 -17.85
N ASN A 154 11.36 4.19 -18.74
CA ASN A 154 11.10 3.77 -20.12
C ASN A 154 12.28 4.12 -21.04
N VAL A 155 12.77 3.13 -21.79
CA VAL A 155 13.99 3.23 -22.61
C VAL A 155 13.62 3.47 -24.07
N ARG A 156 14.22 4.48 -24.70
CA ARG A 156 13.97 4.83 -26.12
C ARG A 156 14.94 4.10 -27.05
N PRO A 157 14.56 3.72 -28.29
CA PRO A 157 15.43 3.03 -29.26
C PRO A 157 16.83 3.64 -29.42
N PHE A 158 16.92 4.95 -29.63
CA PHE A 158 18.19 5.69 -29.74
C PHE A 158 19.12 5.49 -28.53
N GLN A 159 18.57 5.34 -27.32
CA GLN A 159 19.38 5.15 -26.11
C GLN A 159 20.07 3.78 -26.10
N VAL A 160 19.47 2.75 -26.72
CA VAL A 160 20.11 1.43 -26.88
C VAL A 160 21.05 1.43 -28.09
N LYS A 161 20.67 2.09 -29.19
CA LYS A 161 21.50 2.26 -30.40
C LYS A 161 22.89 2.81 -30.05
N ASN A 162 22.97 3.75 -29.10
CA ASN A 162 24.24 4.37 -28.67
C ASN A 162 25.23 3.44 -27.94
N HIS A 163 24.86 2.21 -27.56
CA HIS A 163 25.78 1.22 -26.98
C HIS A 163 26.19 0.13 -27.99
N LEU A 164 25.76 0.23 -29.25
CA LEU A 164 26.05 -0.74 -30.31
C LEU A 164 27.17 -0.25 -31.23
N TRP A 165 28.11 -1.15 -31.52
CA TRP A 165 28.97 -1.06 -32.69
C TRP A 165 28.54 -2.14 -33.69
N LEU A 166 28.09 -1.71 -34.87
CA LEU A 166 27.46 -2.57 -35.88
C LEU A 166 28.29 -2.64 -37.17
N PHE A 167 28.65 -3.86 -37.57
CA PHE A 167 29.38 -4.15 -38.80
C PHE A 167 28.47 -4.90 -39.77
N ILE A 168 28.39 -4.47 -41.03
CA ILE A 168 27.53 -5.09 -42.06
C ILE A 168 28.28 -5.23 -43.38
N ASN A 169 28.23 -6.41 -43.99
CA ASN A 169 28.54 -6.60 -45.40
C ASN A 169 27.29 -7.13 -46.10
N CYS A 170 26.76 -6.39 -47.08
CA CYS A 170 25.51 -6.75 -47.75
C CYS A 170 25.61 -6.63 -49.27
N LEU A 171 24.93 -7.55 -49.96
CA LEU A 171 24.76 -7.53 -51.41
C LEU A 171 23.31 -7.18 -51.75
N ILE A 172 23.14 -6.00 -52.35
CA ILE A 172 21.85 -5.36 -52.61
C ILE A 172 21.64 -5.28 -54.13
N GLU A 173 20.44 -5.65 -54.59
CA GLU A 173 20.05 -5.48 -55.98
C GLU A 173 19.72 -4.01 -56.28
N ASN A 174 20.33 -3.45 -57.33
CA ASN A 174 20.12 -2.08 -57.82
C ASN A 174 20.08 -1.00 -56.70
N PRO A 175 21.13 -0.89 -55.84
CA PRO A 175 21.13 0.01 -54.69
C PRO A 175 21.08 1.47 -55.12
N THR A 176 20.14 2.22 -54.54
CA THR A 176 20.09 3.69 -54.64
C THR A 176 20.82 4.33 -53.47
N PHE A 177 21.47 5.46 -53.73
CA PHE A 177 22.20 6.26 -52.75
C PHE A 177 21.66 7.70 -52.77
N ASP A 178 22.09 8.54 -51.84
CA ASP A 178 21.76 9.98 -51.84
C ASP A 178 22.58 10.79 -52.87
N SER A 179 23.75 10.27 -53.24
CA SER A 179 24.79 11.00 -53.95
C SER A 179 25.74 10.06 -54.71
N GLN A 180 26.53 10.62 -55.64
CA GLN A 180 27.49 9.85 -56.44
C GLN A 180 28.70 9.34 -55.63
N THR A 181 28.96 9.87 -54.43
CA THR A 181 29.97 9.31 -53.49
C THR A 181 29.49 8.00 -52.84
N LYS A 182 28.17 7.74 -52.83
CA LYS A 182 27.53 6.48 -52.40
C LYS A 182 27.77 6.13 -50.92
N GLU A 183 27.99 7.15 -50.09
CA GLU A 183 28.27 7.01 -48.66
C GLU A 183 27.04 6.59 -47.84
N ASN A 184 25.83 6.84 -48.36
CA ASN A 184 24.56 6.64 -47.68
C ASN A 184 23.54 5.96 -48.62
N MET A 185 23.05 4.78 -48.25
CA MET A 185 22.13 4.01 -49.09
C MET A 185 20.66 4.31 -48.76
N THR A 186 19.90 4.74 -49.76
CA THR A 186 18.53 5.27 -49.64
C THR A 186 17.42 4.27 -49.94
N LEU A 187 17.76 3.13 -50.57
CA LEU A 187 16.80 2.11 -51.03
C LEU A 187 15.94 1.56 -49.88
N GLN A 188 14.66 1.27 -50.13
CA GLN A 188 13.76 0.77 -49.11
C GLN A 188 13.94 -0.75 -48.87
N PRO A 189 13.85 -1.26 -47.62
CA PRO A 189 14.10 -2.68 -47.32
C PRO A 189 13.23 -3.71 -48.05
N LYS A 190 12.06 -3.31 -48.58
CA LYS A 190 11.21 -4.15 -49.43
C LYS A 190 11.88 -4.50 -50.78
N SER A 191 12.83 -3.68 -51.23
CA SER A 191 13.44 -3.74 -52.56
C SER A 191 14.90 -4.25 -52.56
N PHE A 192 15.41 -4.73 -51.42
CA PHE A 192 16.81 -5.19 -51.27
C PHE A 192 17.18 -6.47 -52.05
N GLY A 193 16.22 -7.11 -52.74
CA GLY A 193 16.43 -8.42 -53.38
C GLY A 193 16.72 -9.58 -52.40
N SER A 194 16.64 -9.34 -51.09
CA SER A 194 16.95 -10.31 -50.04
C SER A 194 16.45 -9.82 -48.68
N LYS A 195 16.44 -10.69 -47.66
CA LYS A 195 16.05 -10.37 -46.28
C LYS A 195 17.17 -10.75 -45.31
N CYS A 196 17.33 -9.98 -44.24
CA CYS A 196 18.33 -10.22 -43.19
C CYS A 196 17.65 -10.75 -41.92
N THR A 197 17.31 -12.03 -41.88
CA THR A 197 16.67 -12.68 -40.72
C THR A 197 17.72 -13.28 -39.79
N LEU A 198 18.12 -12.50 -38.78
CA LEU A 198 19.02 -12.93 -37.70
C LEU A 198 18.38 -14.01 -36.82
N SER A 199 19.19 -14.92 -36.26
CA SER A 199 18.70 -16.05 -35.47
C SER A 199 18.49 -15.73 -33.98
N ASP A 200 17.62 -16.49 -33.30
CA ASP A 200 17.49 -16.45 -31.84
C ASP A 200 18.81 -16.76 -31.11
N LYS A 201 19.71 -17.52 -31.76
CA LYS A 201 21.06 -17.78 -31.23
C LYS A 201 21.92 -16.50 -31.26
N PHE A 202 21.89 -15.74 -32.36
CA PHE A 202 22.56 -14.45 -32.47
C PHE A 202 22.03 -13.47 -31.41
N PHE A 203 20.71 -13.29 -31.31
CA PHE A 203 20.12 -12.43 -30.26
C PHE A 203 20.49 -12.90 -28.84
N SER A 204 20.54 -14.21 -28.59
CA SER A 204 20.98 -14.79 -27.31
C SER A 204 22.47 -14.58 -27.01
N GLN A 205 23.30 -14.33 -28.03
CA GLN A 205 24.72 -13.98 -27.89
C GLN A 205 24.90 -12.45 -27.72
N VAL A 206 24.14 -11.61 -28.44
CA VAL A 206 24.15 -10.14 -28.26
C VAL A 206 23.71 -9.75 -26.85
N LEU A 207 22.72 -10.44 -26.28
CA LEU A 207 22.33 -10.24 -24.88
C LEU A 207 23.42 -10.65 -23.85
N LYS A 208 24.47 -11.35 -24.28
CA LYS A 208 25.61 -11.82 -23.46
C LYS A 208 26.95 -11.16 -23.81
N CYS A 209 27.03 -10.30 -24.83
CA CYS A 209 28.27 -9.65 -25.23
C CYS A 209 28.56 -8.34 -24.46
N GLY A 210 27.79 -8.04 -23.41
CA GLY A 210 27.95 -6.86 -22.56
C GLY A 210 26.96 -5.71 -22.84
N VAL A 211 26.30 -5.68 -24.01
CA VAL A 211 25.36 -4.60 -24.39
C VAL A 211 24.25 -4.42 -23.35
N LEU A 212 23.64 -5.52 -22.89
CA LEU A 212 22.56 -5.49 -21.91
C LEU A 212 23.01 -4.90 -20.56
N GLU A 213 24.23 -5.25 -20.13
CA GLU A 213 24.81 -4.81 -18.86
C GLU A 213 25.25 -3.34 -18.93
N SER A 214 25.86 -2.91 -20.04
CA SER A 214 26.19 -1.50 -20.31
C SER A 214 24.94 -0.62 -20.30
N VAL A 215 23.87 -1.01 -21.01
CA VAL A 215 22.58 -0.31 -21.00
C VAL A 215 21.95 -0.27 -19.61
N MET A 216 21.97 -1.39 -18.86
CA MET A 216 21.41 -1.43 -17.50
C MET A 216 22.22 -0.59 -16.50
N SER A 217 23.55 -0.59 -16.61
CA SER A 217 24.44 0.26 -15.81
C SER A 217 24.21 1.74 -16.12
N TRP A 218 24.12 2.11 -17.41
CA TRP A 218 23.78 3.48 -17.82
C TRP A 218 22.40 3.92 -17.32
N LEU A 219 21.39 3.04 -17.34
CA LEU A 219 20.06 3.33 -16.78
C LEU A 219 20.13 3.54 -15.26
N GLN A 220 20.89 2.74 -14.53
CA GLN A 220 21.10 2.92 -13.08
C GLN A 220 21.85 4.22 -12.78
N PHE A 221 22.95 4.51 -13.49
CA PHE A 221 23.69 5.77 -13.35
C PHE A 221 22.83 6.99 -13.67
N LYS A 222 21.99 6.91 -14.70
CA LYS A 222 21.07 7.98 -15.09
C LYS A 222 19.94 8.17 -14.07
N ALA A 223 19.39 7.10 -13.52
CA ALA A 223 18.45 7.15 -12.39
C ALA A 223 19.11 7.86 -11.19
N GLN A 224 20.30 7.40 -10.79
CA GLN A 224 21.07 7.99 -9.69
C GLN A 224 21.32 9.49 -9.93
N ALA A 225 21.78 9.87 -11.12
CA ALA A 225 22.00 11.27 -11.49
C ALA A 225 20.72 12.12 -11.55
N GLN A 226 19.53 11.52 -11.71
CA GLN A 226 18.25 12.24 -11.59
C GLN A 226 17.82 12.43 -10.13
N LEU A 227 18.17 11.52 -9.22
CA LEU A 227 18.02 11.70 -7.77
C LEU A 227 19.07 12.68 -7.19
N ASP A 228 20.32 12.60 -7.63
CA ASP A 228 21.39 13.52 -7.21
C ASP A 228 21.06 14.97 -7.59
N LYS A 229 20.30 15.20 -8.67
CA LYS A 229 19.77 16.53 -9.05
C LYS A 229 18.68 17.07 -8.11
N LYS A 230 18.19 16.27 -7.17
CA LYS A 230 17.31 16.71 -6.05
C LYS A 230 18.12 16.99 -4.78
N CYS A 231 19.27 16.33 -4.61
CA CYS A 231 20.24 16.66 -3.57
C CYS A 231 20.90 18.02 -3.87
N HIS A 232 21.30 18.74 -2.82
CA HIS A 232 22.18 19.90 -2.98
C HIS A 232 23.65 19.42 -2.95
N SER A 233 24.43 19.80 -3.96
CA SER A 233 25.86 19.45 -4.05
C SER A 233 26.72 20.19 -3.02
N THR A 234 26.28 21.37 -2.56
CA THR A 234 26.99 22.20 -1.60
C THR A 234 26.19 22.44 -0.32
N LYS A 235 26.90 22.57 0.80
CA LYS A 235 26.35 22.73 2.14
C LYS A 235 25.85 24.16 2.35
N HIS A 236 24.58 24.42 2.07
CA HIS A 236 23.97 25.73 2.31
C HIS A 236 23.66 25.96 3.80
N SER A 237 24.07 27.10 4.34
CA SER A 237 23.75 27.48 5.74
C SER A 237 22.26 27.73 5.97
N LYS A 238 21.51 28.27 5.00
CA LYS A 238 20.05 28.45 5.12
C LYS A 238 19.33 27.93 3.88
N LEU A 239 18.24 27.19 4.11
CA LEU A 239 17.43 26.59 3.04
C LEU A 239 16.29 27.51 2.61
N ARG A 240 15.98 27.50 1.31
CA ARG A 240 14.81 28.17 0.72
C ARG A 240 13.84 27.13 0.14
N GLY A 241 12.55 27.37 0.29
CA GLY A 241 11.48 26.54 -0.28
C GLY A 241 10.94 25.40 0.60
N VAL A 242 11.26 25.37 1.90
CA VAL A 242 10.71 24.37 2.86
C VAL A 242 10.04 25.12 4.01
N PRO A 243 8.81 25.64 3.85
CA PRO A 243 8.22 26.63 4.77
C PRO A 243 7.78 26.07 6.13
N LYS A 244 7.76 24.75 6.32
CA LYS A 244 7.43 24.11 7.61
C LYS A 244 8.64 23.84 8.51
N LEU A 245 9.85 24.00 8.01
CA LEU A 245 11.10 23.80 8.77
C LEU A 245 11.36 24.99 9.71
N GLU A 246 11.53 24.73 11.00
CA GLU A 246 12.32 25.62 11.86
C GLU A 246 13.77 25.11 11.80
N ASP A 247 14.64 25.84 11.13
CA ASP A 247 16.03 25.44 10.90
C ASP A 247 16.92 25.92 12.06
N ALA A 248 17.78 25.07 12.61
CA ALA A 248 18.69 25.46 13.68
C ALA A 248 19.66 26.56 13.19
N ASN A 249 20.04 27.52 14.04
CA ASN A 249 20.87 28.65 13.60
C ASN A 249 22.26 28.21 13.10
N GLU A 250 22.81 27.12 13.65
CA GLU A 250 24.08 26.51 13.23
C GLU A 250 23.92 25.38 12.19
N ALA A 251 22.70 25.12 11.71
CA ALA A 251 22.47 24.09 10.69
C ALA A 251 23.23 24.43 9.39
N GLY A 252 24.02 23.49 8.91
CA GLY A 252 24.88 23.71 7.74
C GLY A 252 26.09 24.63 7.95
N THR A 253 26.41 25.09 9.17
CA THR A 253 27.68 25.81 9.45
C THR A 253 28.84 24.82 9.71
N LYS A 254 29.95 25.29 10.28
CA LYS A 254 31.02 24.43 10.83
C LYS A 254 30.52 23.57 12.01
N ASN A 255 29.53 24.05 12.76
CA ASN A 255 28.99 23.39 13.95
C ASN A 255 27.85 22.40 13.64
N SER A 256 27.56 22.13 12.36
CA SER A 256 26.44 21.26 11.94
C SER A 256 26.47 19.86 12.57
N HIS A 257 27.66 19.33 12.84
CA HIS A 257 27.86 18.03 13.51
C HIS A 257 27.32 17.98 14.95
N ARG A 258 27.09 19.15 15.58
CA ARG A 258 26.43 19.28 16.89
C ARG A 258 24.92 19.51 16.79
N CYS A 259 24.39 19.69 15.58
CA CYS A 259 22.99 20.04 15.38
C CYS A 259 22.11 18.80 15.24
N THR A 260 21.00 18.75 15.97
CA THR A 260 19.99 17.70 15.91
C THR A 260 18.73 18.21 15.21
N LEU A 261 18.24 17.45 14.22
CA LEU A 261 16.94 17.70 13.58
C LEU A 261 15.87 16.85 14.27
N ILE A 262 14.90 17.49 14.92
CA ILE A 262 13.72 16.80 15.45
C ILE A 262 12.71 16.57 14.32
N LEU A 263 12.35 15.32 14.07
CA LEU A 263 11.28 14.94 13.15
C LEU A 263 10.01 14.65 13.95
N THR A 264 8.98 15.47 13.76
CA THR A 264 7.76 15.42 14.58
C THR A 264 6.58 14.84 13.84
N GLU A 265 5.73 14.09 14.54
CA GLU A 265 4.45 13.62 14.00
C GLU A 265 3.43 14.77 13.87
N GLY A 266 3.26 15.26 12.64
CA GLY A 266 2.35 16.36 12.35
C GLY A 266 2.77 17.71 12.93
N ASP A 267 1.89 18.71 12.75
CA ASP A 267 2.10 20.08 13.24
C ASP A 267 1.83 20.20 14.77
N SER A 268 1.09 19.26 15.35
CA SER A 268 0.83 19.19 16.79
C SER A 268 2.11 18.93 17.58
N ALA A 269 2.84 17.84 17.26
CA ALA A 269 4.12 17.53 17.90
C ALA A 269 5.19 18.59 17.57
N LYS A 270 5.17 19.21 16.38
CA LYS A 270 6.01 20.38 16.07
C LYS A 270 5.82 21.49 17.11
N SER A 271 4.57 21.79 17.47
CA SER A 271 4.24 22.87 18.40
C SER A 271 4.80 22.58 19.81
N LEU A 272 4.84 21.31 20.23
CA LEU A 272 5.48 20.88 21.48
C LEU A 272 7.00 21.09 21.42
N ALA A 273 7.66 20.66 20.35
CA ALA A 273 9.10 20.84 20.16
C ALA A 273 9.52 22.33 20.11
N VAL A 274 8.73 23.18 19.45
CA VAL A 274 8.98 24.65 19.40
C VAL A 274 8.85 25.29 20.79
N ALA A 275 7.99 24.78 21.68
CA ALA A 275 7.96 25.20 23.08
C ALA A 275 9.23 24.75 23.84
N GLY A 276 9.71 23.53 23.57
CA GLY A 276 10.97 22.97 24.08
C GLY A 276 12.21 23.79 23.73
N PHE A 277 12.25 24.45 22.56
CA PHE A 277 13.33 25.39 22.18
C PHE A 277 13.52 26.57 23.13
N SER A 278 12.54 26.88 24.00
CA SER A 278 12.73 27.87 25.07
C SER A 278 13.60 27.39 26.24
N VAL A 279 13.97 26.10 26.25
CA VAL A 279 14.90 25.48 27.21
C VAL A 279 16.23 25.13 26.54
N VAL A 280 16.19 24.40 25.42
CA VAL A 280 17.42 23.88 24.75
C VAL A 280 18.04 24.84 23.72
N GLY A 281 17.40 25.99 23.48
CA GLY A 281 17.83 26.98 22.48
C GLY A 281 17.52 26.57 21.03
N ARG A 282 17.79 27.50 20.10
CA ARG A 282 17.58 27.32 18.64
C ARG A 282 18.86 27.13 17.84
N ASP A 283 20.02 27.16 18.49
CA ASP A 283 21.30 27.14 17.77
C ASP A 283 21.64 25.74 17.26
N PHE A 284 21.41 24.71 18.09
CA PHE A 284 21.71 23.31 17.79
C PHE A 284 20.48 22.42 17.55
N TYR A 285 19.26 22.96 17.69
CA TYR A 285 18.02 22.19 17.49
C TYR A 285 17.12 22.83 16.42
N GLY A 286 16.73 22.03 15.44
CA GLY A 286 15.73 22.36 14.42
C GLY A 286 14.57 21.38 14.46
N VAL A 287 13.42 21.72 13.87
CA VAL A 287 12.26 20.83 13.80
C VAL A 287 11.57 20.83 12.45
N PHE A 288 11.19 19.65 11.98
CA PHE A 288 10.42 19.45 10.76
C PHE A 288 9.26 18.44 10.97
N PRO A 289 8.01 18.82 10.67
CA PRO A 289 6.87 17.93 10.80
C PRO A 289 6.73 17.00 9.60
N LEU A 290 6.64 15.70 9.89
CA LEU A 290 6.16 14.68 8.96
C LEU A 290 4.65 14.85 8.75
N LYS A 291 4.16 14.52 7.56
CA LYS A 291 2.72 14.59 7.20
C LYS A 291 1.93 13.35 7.67
N GLY A 292 2.62 12.32 8.15
CA GLY A 292 2.06 11.03 8.54
C GLY A 292 3.05 9.90 8.24
N LYS A 293 2.52 8.73 7.85
CA LYS A 293 3.32 7.52 7.57
C LYS A 293 4.25 7.73 6.35
N VAL A 294 5.55 7.75 6.63
CA VAL A 294 6.63 7.94 5.65
C VAL A 294 6.63 6.82 4.59
N LEU A 295 6.99 7.15 3.35
CA LEU A 295 7.05 6.17 2.26
C LEU A 295 8.14 5.10 2.52
N ASN A 296 7.74 3.81 2.54
CA ASN A 296 8.69 2.70 2.53
C ASN A 296 9.45 2.64 1.19
N VAL A 297 10.62 3.30 1.17
CA VAL A 297 11.49 3.47 0.00
C VAL A 297 12.04 2.16 -0.57
N ARG A 298 12.25 1.13 0.26
CA ARG A 298 12.94 -0.13 -0.09
C ARG A 298 12.32 -0.88 -1.28
N GLU A 299 11.01 -0.71 -1.46
CA GLU A 299 10.22 -1.32 -2.54
C GLU A 299 9.25 -0.29 -3.13
N ALA A 300 9.66 0.99 -3.17
CA ALA A 300 9.02 2.05 -3.93
C ALA A 300 9.70 2.18 -5.30
N ASN A 301 8.95 2.54 -6.35
CA ASN A 301 9.58 2.76 -7.66
C ASN A 301 10.26 4.13 -7.72
N HIS A 302 11.22 4.29 -8.64
CA HIS A 302 12.02 5.51 -8.78
C HIS A 302 11.17 6.78 -8.93
N LYS A 303 10.06 6.70 -9.69
CA LYS A 303 9.12 7.80 -9.89
C LYS A 303 8.42 8.19 -8.57
N GLN A 304 7.95 7.23 -7.78
CA GLN A 304 7.34 7.48 -6.46
C GLN A 304 8.30 8.17 -5.49
N ILE A 305 9.58 7.80 -5.50
CA ILE A 305 10.61 8.46 -4.66
C ILE A 305 10.84 9.90 -5.15
N MET A 306 10.99 10.12 -6.47
CA MET A 306 11.17 11.46 -7.03
C MET A 306 9.96 12.40 -6.84
N GLU A 307 8.73 11.87 -6.87
CA GLU A 307 7.49 12.63 -6.69
C GLU A 307 7.12 12.86 -5.22
N ASN A 308 7.66 12.06 -4.28
CA ASN A 308 7.40 12.25 -2.86
C ASN A 308 8.12 13.50 -2.31
N ALA A 309 7.37 14.59 -2.15
CA ALA A 309 7.89 15.87 -1.65
C ALA A 309 8.43 15.80 -0.21
N GLU A 310 7.99 14.87 0.62
CA GLU A 310 8.46 14.72 2.01
C GLU A 310 9.86 14.11 2.07
N ILE A 311 10.11 13.02 1.33
CA ILE A 311 11.44 12.41 1.19
C ILE A 311 12.43 13.43 0.59
N ASN A 312 12.03 14.14 -0.48
CA ASN A 312 12.84 15.21 -1.08
C ASN A 312 13.16 16.34 -0.05
N ASN A 313 12.20 16.71 0.81
CA ASN A 313 12.42 17.71 1.86
C ASN A 313 13.41 17.20 2.91
N LEU A 314 13.25 15.99 3.44
CA LEU A 314 14.16 15.41 4.44
C LEU A 314 15.62 15.38 3.93
N ILE A 315 15.81 14.93 2.69
CA ILE A 315 17.11 14.91 2.00
C ILE A 315 17.72 16.32 1.94
N LYS A 316 16.92 17.32 1.57
CA LYS A 316 17.34 18.72 1.48
C LYS A 316 17.62 19.36 2.85
N ILE A 317 16.84 19.03 3.88
CA ILE A 317 17.00 19.57 5.24
C ILE A 317 18.31 19.09 5.86
N ILE A 318 18.56 17.77 5.78
CA ILE A 318 19.71 17.10 6.39
C ILE A 318 20.98 17.27 5.54
N GLY A 319 20.85 17.51 4.22
CA GLY A 319 21.99 17.62 3.30
C GLY A 319 22.48 16.25 2.79
N LEU A 320 21.56 15.30 2.63
CA LEU A 320 21.85 13.94 2.21
C LEU A 320 22.11 13.85 0.70
N GLN A 321 23.02 12.96 0.31
CA GLN A 321 23.41 12.71 -1.08
C GLN A 321 23.42 11.21 -1.35
N TYR A 322 22.66 10.74 -2.35
CA TYR A 322 22.53 9.31 -2.66
C TYR A 322 23.84 8.65 -3.14
N LYS A 323 24.80 9.43 -3.64
CA LYS A 323 26.17 8.96 -3.97
C LYS A 323 27.11 8.85 -2.76
N CYS A 324 26.81 9.51 -1.64
CA CYS A 324 27.69 9.51 -0.48
C CYS A 324 27.38 8.32 0.44
N LYS A 325 28.41 7.57 0.85
CA LYS A 325 28.25 6.43 1.76
C LYS A 325 28.33 6.79 3.25
N TYR A 326 28.78 8.00 3.59
CA TYR A 326 28.98 8.47 4.97
C TYR A 326 29.91 7.57 5.81
N ASP A 327 30.95 7.03 5.15
CA ASP A 327 31.99 6.21 5.76
C ASP A 327 33.03 7.04 6.51
N THR A 328 33.31 8.28 6.11
CA THR A 328 34.38 9.14 6.69
C THR A 328 33.83 10.34 7.47
N SER A 329 34.63 10.87 8.40
CA SER A 329 34.28 12.08 9.18
C SER A 329 34.07 13.32 8.30
N GLU A 330 34.77 13.42 7.17
CA GLU A 330 34.58 14.49 6.18
C GLU A 330 33.21 14.40 5.50
N GLN A 331 32.78 13.17 5.15
CA GLN A 331 31.45 12.93 4.60
C GLN A 331 30.36 13.24 5.64
N MET A 332 30.54 12.87 6.91
CA MET A 332 29.63 13.29 7.99
C MET A 332 29.59 14.82 8.13
N ASN A 333 30.73 15.51 7.99
CA ASN A 333 30.80 16.97 8.01
C ASN A 333 30.14 17.66 6.81
N SER A 334 29.76 16.93 5.74
CA SER A 334 28.97 17.49 4.64
C SER A 334 27.50 17.73 5.04
N LEU A 335 27.00 17.01 6.06
CA LEU A 335 25.62 17.09 6.54
C LEU A 335 25.33 18.43 7.23
N ARG A 336 24.08 18.90 7.08
CA ARG A 336 23.55 20.09 7.77
C ARG A 336 23.19 19.84 9.23
N TYR A 337 22.93 18.58 9.59
CA TYR A 337 22.64 18.11 10.94
C TYR A 337 23.48 16.85 11.21
N GLY A 338 24.09 16.76 12.38
CA GLY A 338 24.89 15.61 12.81
C GLY A 338 24.06 14.47 13.41
N LYS A 339 22.80 14.75 13.78
CA LYS A 339 21.84 13.78 14.33
C LYS A 339 20.42 14.06 13.87
N VAL A 340 19.58 13.02 13.90
CA VAL A 340 18.13 13.09 13.70
C VAL A 340 17.44 12.48 14.91
N MET A 341 16.54 13.23 15.55
CA MET A 341 15.76 12.80 16.71
C MET A 341 14.30 12.60 16.30
N ILE A 342 13.74 11.42 16.52
CA ILE A 342 12.35 11.10 16.17
C ILE A 342 11.46 11.42 17.37
N MET A 343 10.45 12.27 17.17
CA MET A 343 9.43 12.64 18.15
C MET A 343 8.06 12.30 17.55
N ALA A 344 7.68 11.04 17.68
CA ALA A 344 6.35 10.54 17.32
C ALA A 344 5.43 10.53 18.55
N ASP A 345 4.13 10.39 18.36
CA ASP A 345 3.25 10.11 19.50
C ASP A 345 3.61 8.74 20.10
N GLN A 346 3.54 8.59 21.43
CA GLN A 346 3.92 7.34 22.12
C GLN A 346 2.79 6.30 22.05
N ASP A 347 2.27 6.11 20.83
CA ASP A 347 1.35 5.06 20.42
C ASP A 347 2.01 4.16 19.37
N GLN A 348 1.29 3.13 18.95
CA GLN A 348 1.78 2.11 18.02
C GLN A 348 1.93 2.62 16.57
N ASP A 349 1.11 3.56 16.11
CA ASP A 349 1.28 4.16 14.78
C ASP A 349 2.52 5.08 14.75
N GLY A 350 2.83 5.74 15.88
CA GLY A 350 4.10 6.40 16.14
C GLY A 350 5.29 5.43 16.07
N SER A 351 5.21 4.25 16.71
CA SER A 351 6.22 3.17 16.56
C SER A 351 6.47 2.78 15.11
N HIS A 352 5.42 2.73 14.28
CA HIS A 352 5.56 2.47 12.85
C HIS A 352 6.24 3.62 12.10
N ILE A 353 5.99 4.89 12.48
CA ILE A 353 6.71 6.04 11.92
C ILE A 353 8.19 6.00 12.29
N LYS A 354 8.53 5.68 13.56
CA LYS A 354 9.93 5.44 13.99
C LYS A 354 10.60 4.40 13.08
N GLY A 355 9.96 3.24 12.90
CA GLY A 355 10.46 2.15 12.07
C GLY A 355 10.59 2.50 10.58
N LEU A 356 9.64 3.26 10.01
CA LEU A 356 9.70 3.72 8.63
C LEU A 356 10.85 4.72 8.39
N VAL A 357 11.12 5.61 9.35
CA VAL A 357 12.26 6.53 9.31
C VAL A 357 13.58 5.77 9.44
N ILE A 358 13.68 4.78 10.34
CA ILE A 358 14.82 3.87 10.45
C ILE A 358 15.06 3.15 9.12
N ASN A 359 14.03 2.55 8.51
CA ASN A 359 14.14 1.89 7.21
C ASN A 359 14.50 2.85 6.06
N PHE A 360 14.09 4.13 6.12
CA PHE A 360 14.52 5.15 5.16
C PHE A 360 16.03 5.42 5.23
N PHE A 361 16.61 5.53 6.42
CA PHE A 361 18.06 5.65 6.58
C PHE A 361 18.78 4.35 6.24
N HIS A 362 18.29 3.20 6.72
CA HIS A 362 18.88 1.88 6.46
C HIS A 362 18.99 1.58 4.95
N HIS A 363 17.92 1.80 4.19
CA HIS A 363 17.91 1.43 2.78
C HIS A 363 18.83 2.28 1.90
N ASN A 364 18.97 3.58 2.23
CA ASN A 364 19.72 4.52 1.41
C ASN A 364 21.16 4.74 1.90
N TRP A 365 21.39 4.73 3.22
CA TRP A 365 22.66 5.05 3.87
C TRP A 365 22.90 4.19 5.14
N PRO A 366 23.13 2.85 5.01
CA PRO A 366 23.31 1.95 6.16
C PRO A 366 24.31 2.43 7.22
N ASN A 367 25.39 3.08 6.78
CA ASN A 367 26.46 3.54 7.67
C ASN A 367 26.07 4.67 8.62
N LEU A 368 24.98 5.43 8.34
CA LEU A 368 24.48 6.43 9.29
C LEU A 368 23.90 5.75 10.54
N ILE A 369 23.15 4.67 10.36
CA ILE A 369 22.60 3.83 11.45
C ILE A 369 23.72 3.28 12.34
N ARG A 370 24.81 2.82 11.71
CA ARG A 370 26.03 2.31 12.39
C ARG A 370 26.84 3.37 13.15
N ARG A 371 26.47 4.64 13.04
CA ARG A 371 27.14 5.80 13.67
C ARG A 371 26.28 6.49 14.74
N ASN A 372 25.23 5.82 15.23
CA ASN A 372 24.27 6.35 16.22
C ASN A 372 23.69 7.71 15.78
N PHE A 373 23.39 7.85 14.48
CA PHE A 373 22.85 9.07 13.88
C PHE A 373 21.37 9.33 14.25
N ILE A 374 20.65 8.27 14.64
CA ILE A 374 19.23 8.32 15.00
C ILE A 374 19.08 8.29 16.52
N GLU A 375 18.41 9.30 17.05
CA GLU A 375 17.92 9.38 18.42
C GLU A 375 16.38 9.33 18.43
N GLU A 376 15.81 9.08 19.59
CA GLU A 376 14.39 9.12 19.88
C GLU A 376 14.12 10.14 21.00
N PHE A 377 12.94 10.77 20.98
CA PHE A 377 12.37 11.49 22.12
C PHE A 377 11.05 10.83 22.53
N ILE A 378 11.07 10.09 23.65
CA ILE A 378 9.87 9.50 24.26
C ILE A 378 9.17 10.48 25.21
N THR A 379 7.88 10.27 25.45
CA THR A 379 7.09 10.98 26.49
C THR A 379 6.28 9.99 27.32
N PRO A 380 5.91 10.32 28.58
CA PRO A 380 5.10 9.43 29.40
C PRO A 380 3.69 9.23 28.82
N ILE A 381 3.24 7.98 28.78
CA ILE A 381 1.92 7.55 28.30
C ILE A 381 0.85 7.81 29.37
N VAL A 382 1.20 7.67 30.64
CA VAL A 382 0.29 7.87 31.78
C VAL A 382 0.95 8.77 32.82
N LYS A 383 0.19 9.68 33.42
CA LYS A 383 0.58 10.33 34.68
C LYS A 383 -0.47 10.06 35.75
N ALA A 384 -0.02 9.67 36.94
CA ALA A 384 -0.86 9.62 38.14
C ALA A 384 -0.51 10.82 39.02
N THR A 385 -1.52 11.55 39.49
CA THR A 385 -1.33 12.80 40.24
C THR A 385 -2.12 12.81 41.55
N LYS A 386 -1.47 13.15 42.67
CA LYS A 386 -2.07 13.14 44.02
C LYS A 386 -1.54 14.31 44.84
N GLY A 387 -2.34 15.38 44.92
CA GLY A 387 -2.00 16.61 45.64
C GLY A 387 -0.83 17.38 45.01
N LYS A 388 0.41 17.01 45.37
CA LYS A 388 1.66 17.54 44.80
C LYS A 388 2.58 16.46 44.22
N GLU A 389 2.24 15.18 44.40
CA GLU A 389 3.01 14.06 43.86
C GLU A 389 2.52 13.77 42.42
N GLU A 390 3.45 13.68 41.49
CA GLU A 390 3.20 13.36 40.08
C GLU A 390 4.11 12.20 39.65
N LEU A 391 3.53 11.04 39.38
CA LEU A 391 4.23 9.86 38.85
C LEU A 391 4.04 9.79 37.33
N GLN A 392 5.07 9.38 36.59
CA GLN A 392 5.11 9.42 35.13
C GLN A 392 5.53 8.05 34.55
N PHE A 393 4.64 7.40 33.82
CA PHE A 393 4.84 6.05 33.30
C PHE A 393 5.02 6.08 31.77
N PHE A 394 6.14 5.51 31.30
CA PHE A 394 6.53 5.49 29.88
C PHE A 394 6.11 4.22 29.13
N SER A 395 5.56 3.23 29.85
CA SER A 395 4.94 2.02 29.31
C SER A 395 3.63 1.74 30.07
N LEU A 396 2.65 1.11 29.40
CA LEU A 396 1.41 0.69 30.07
C LEU A 396 1.63 -0.44 31.10
N PRO A 397 2.47 -1.48 30.84
CA PRO A 397 2.74 -2.50 31.85
C PRO A 397 3.36 -1.95 33.15
N HIS A 398 4.24 -0.93 33.09
CA HIS A 398 4.77 -0.31 34.31
C HIS A 398 3.67 0.41 35.12
N TYR A 399 2.74 1.09 34.45
CA TYR A 399 1.58 1.69 35.10
C TYR A 399 0.65 0.63 35.73
N PHE A 400 0.39 -0.49 35.05
CA PHE A 400 -0.43 -1.57 35.59
C PHE A 400 0.23 -2.29 36.77
N GLN A 401 1.54 -2.53 36.72
CA GLN A 401 2.30 -3.05 37.86
C GLN A 401 2.18 -2.12 39.07
N TRP A 402 2.42 -0.82 38.89
CA TRP A 402 2.24 0.17 39.96
C TRP A 402 0.81 0.20 40.51
N ARG A 403 -0.21 0.06 39.65
CA ARG A 403 -1.63 0.01 40.05
C ARG A 403 -1.93 -1.20 40.92
N ALA A 404 -1.40 -2.38 40.58
CA ALA A 404 -1.58 -3.62 41.34
C ALA A 404 -0.85 -3.57 42.70
N GLU A 405 0.37 -3.03 42.73
CA GLU A 405 1.17 -2.88 43.97
C GLU A 405 0.61 -1.77 44.90
N THR A 406 -0.06 -0.75 44.36
CA THR A 406 -0.52 0.43 45.12
C THR A 406 -1.97 0.30 45.59
N ALA A 407 -2.17 -0.26 46.79
CA ALA A 407 -3.50 -0.46 47.40
C ALA A 407 -4.41 0.78 47.50
N ASN A 408 -3.89 2.01 47.36
CA ASN A 408 -4.67 3.25 47.31
C ASN A 408 -4.67 3.98 45.95
N TRP A 409 -4.42 3.27 44.85
CA TRP A 409 -4.34 3.83 43.49
C TRP A 409 -5.58 4.66 43.11
N LYS A 410 -6.78 4.29 43.57
CA LYS A 410 -8.06 5.01 43.35
C LYS A 410 -8.02 6.48 43.81
N ALA A 411 -7.19 6.81 44.81
CA ALA A 411 -7.02 8.18 45.31
C ALA A 411 -6.06 9.04 44.45
N TRP A 412 -5.55 8.52 43.33
CA TRP A 412 -4.73 9.25 42.37
C TRP A 412 -5.55 9.63 41.14
N LYS A 413 -5.46 10.89 40.71
CA LYS A 413 -6.02 11.31 39.43
C LYS A 413 -5.08 10.86 38.31
N VAL A 414 -5.48 9.79 37.63
CA VAL A 414 -4.81 9.27 36.43
C VAL A 414 -5.21 10.08 35.20
N LYS A 415 -4.25 10.38 34.32
CA LYS A 415 -4.48 10.96 32.99
C LYS A 415 -3.61 10.23 31.96
N TYR A 416 -4.24 9.75 30.90
CA TYR A 416 -3.59 9.16 29.73
C TYR A 416 -3.19 10.26 28.73
N TYR A 417 -2.03 10.10 28.09
CA TYR A 417 -1.41 11.03 27.14
C TYR A 417 -1.33 10.34 25.77
N LYS A 418 -2.47 10.28 25.09
CA LYS A 418 -2.66 9.52 23.85
C LYS A 418 -2.08 10.19 22.59
N GLY A 419 -1.43 11.34 22.76
CA GLY A 419 -0.61 12.02 21.75
C GLY A 419 0.16 13.21 22.33
N LEU A 420 1.20 13.66 21.65
CA LEU A 420 2.08 14.75 22.12
C LEU A 420 1.32 16.08 22.31
N GLY A 421 0.26 16.29 21.52
CA GLY A 421 -0.65 17.44 21.68
C GLY A 421 -1.47 17.45 22.98
N THR A 422 -1.50 16.36 23.75
CA THR A 422 -2.15 16.27 25.07
C THR A 422 -1.28 16.82 26.21
N SER A 423 0.02 17.04 25.96
CA SER A 423 0.95 17.68 26.89
C SER A 423 0.91 19.20 26.76
N THR A 424 0.89 19.90 27.89
CA THR A 424 0.92 21.37 27.92
C THR A 424 2.31 21.93 27.62
N ALA A 425 2.38 23.21 27.23
CA ALA A 425 3.64 23.92 27.03
C ALA A 425 4.47 24.14 28.33
N LYS A 426 3.95 23.79 29.52
CA LYS A 426 4.71 23.68 30.77
C LYS A 426 5.43 22.34 30.81
N GLU A 427 4.68 21.25 30.65
CA GLU A 427 5.20 19.88 30.63
C GLU A 427 6.24 19.69 29.52
N ALA A 428 6.04 20.30 28.35
CA ALA A 428 7.03 20.35 27.28
C ALA A 428 8.40 20.87 27.76
N LYS A 429 8.42 21.92 28.57
CA LYS A 429 9.68 22.47 29.10
C LYS A 429 10.29 21.55 30.16
N GLU A 430 9.47 20.86 30.94
CA GLU A 430 9.91 19.89 31.94
C GLU A 430 10.57 18.68 31.27
N TYR A 431 9.96 18.13 30.20
CA TYR A 431 10.56 17.06 29.38
C TYR A 431 11.89 17.49 28.75
N PHE A 432 11.94 18.69 28.14
CA PHE A 432 13.16 19.22 27.53
C PHE A 432 14.23 19.65 28.55
N THR A 433 13.85 19.88 29.82
CA THR A 433 14.81 20.11 30.93
C THR A 433 15.42 18.78 31.35
N ASN A 434 14.62 17.73 31.51
CA ASN A 434 15.09 16.37 31.80
C ASN A 434 15.36 15.59 30.49
N MET A 435 16.15 16.18 29.59
CA MET A 435 16.45 15.61 28.28
C MET A 435 17.06 14.20 28.37
N ASP A 436 17.86 13.91 29.39
CA ASP A 436 18.53 12.61 29.56
C ASP A 436 17.63 11.44 29.98
N ARG A 437 16.36 11.70 30.37
CA ARG A 437 15.32 10.64 30.56
C ARG A 437 14.44 10.45 29.32
N HIS A 438 14.31 11.48 28.49
CA HIS A 438 13.41 11.50 27.32
C HIS A 438 14.14 11.17 26.03
N ARG A 439 15.43 11.47 25.92
CA ARG A 439 16.29 11.10 24.79
C ARG A 439 16.79 9.66 24.93
N ILE A 440 16.55 8.86 23.91
CA ILE A 440 17.11 7.51 23.77
C ILE A 440 17.93 7.43 22.48
N VAL A 441 19.05 6.69 22.52
CA VAL A 441 19.94 6.52 21.37
C VAL A 441 19.72 5.15 20.73
N PHE A 442 19.48 5.11 19.42
CA PHE A 442 19.47 3.84 18.70
C PHE A 442 20.90 3.36 18.44
N LYS A 443 21.23 2.21 19.01
CA LYS A 443 22.57 1.60 18.98
C LYS A 443 22.60 0.48 17.95
N TYR A 444 23.64 0.46 17.12
CA TYR A 444 23.89 -0.66 16.22
C TYR A 444 24.83 -1.67 16.89
N GLU A 445 24.36 -2.90 17.05
CA GLU A 445 25.07 -4.00 17.72
C GLU A 445 25.60 -5.03 16.72
N GLY A 446 25.06 -5.11 15.49
CA GLY A 446 25.66 -5.89 14.42
C GLY A 446 24.71 -6.29 13.29
N PRO A 447 25.11 -7.24 12.42
CA PRO A 447 24.28 -7.76 11.34
C PRO A 447 22.85 -8.23 11.71
N PRO A 448 22.53 -8.67 12.95
CA PRO A 448 21.15 -8.94 13.35
C PRO A 448 20.21 -7.72 13.27
N ASP A 449 20.73 -6.50 13.45
CA ASP A 449 19.96 -5.26 13.27
C ASP A 449 19.57 -5.06 11.79
N ASP A 450 20.54 -5.27 10.88
CA ASP A 450 20.30 -5.19 9.44
C ASP A 450 19.22 -6.22 9.01
N ASP A 451 19.29 -7.46 9.52
CA ASP A 451 18.30 -8.50 9.20
C ASP A 451 16.90 -8.22 9.79
N ALA A 452 16.81 -7.66 11.00
CA ALA A 452 15.54 -7.28 11.62
C ALA A 452 14.83 -6.15 10.84
N ILE A 453 15.59 -5.16 10.35
CA ILE A 453 15.04 -4.07 9.52
C ILE A 453 14.65 -4.60 8.12
N GLU A 454 15.40 -5.56 7.54
CA GLU A 454 15.00 -6.30 6.33
C GLU A 454 13.70 -7.09 6.55
N LEU A 455 13.59 -7.83 7.66
CA LEU A 455 12.43 -8.64 8.05
C LEU A 455 11.16 -7.79 8.13
N ALA A 456 11.22 -6.66 8.84
CA ALA A 456 10.09 -5.76 9.00
C ALA A 456 9.63 -5.14 7.66
N PHE A 457 10.53 -4.56 6.87
CA PHE A 457 10.13 -3.66 5.76
C PHE A 457 10.25 -4.25 4.34
N SER A 458 10.82 -5.44 4.16
CA SER A 458 10.94 -6.08 2.85
C SER A 458 9.62 -6.71 2.37
N LYS A 459 9.11 -6.29 1.20
CA LYS A 459 7.93 -6.91 0.57
C LYS A 459 8.19 -8.36 0.10
N LYS A 460 9.42 -8.88 0.23
CA LYS A 460 9.78 -10.26 -0.08
C LYS A 460 9.66 -11.20 1.13
N ARG A 461 9.91 -10.70 2.34
CA ARG A 461 9.91 -11.48 3.61
C ARG A 461 8.53 -11.52 4.27
N VAL A 462 7.50 -11.83 3.47
CA VAL A 462 6.11 -11.86 3.95
C VAL A 462 5.86 -13.10 4.81
N GLU A 463 6.38 -14.26 4.43
CA GLU A 463 6.20 -15.50 5.21
C GLU A 463 6.99 -15.44 6.52
N ASP A 464 8.23 -14.95 6.48
CA ASP A 464 9.08 -14.74 7.66
C ASP A 464 8.36 -13.88 8.72
N ARG A 465 7.68 -12.80 8.30
CA ARG A 465 6.86 -11.98 9.23
C ARG A 465 5.66 -12.71 9.81
N LYS A 466 5.01 -13.61 9.07
CA LYS A 466 3.90 -14.41 9.62
C LYS A 466 4.39 -15.36 10.71
N ASN A 467 5.59 -15.92 10.54
CA ASN A 467 6.22 -16.75 11.55
C ASN A 467 6.57 -15.89 12.77
N TRP A 468 7.30 -14.79 12.58
CA TRP A 468 7.67 -13.82 13.62
C TRP A 468 6.48 -13.35 14.49
N LEU A 469 5.39 -12.90 13.86
CA LEU A 469 4.16 -12.52 14.57
C LEU A 469 3.38 -13.73 15.14
N GLY A 470 3.43 -14.89 14.49
CA GLY A 470 2.80 -16.13 14.97
C GLY A 470 3.47 -16.69 16.22
N ASP A 471 4.80 -16.70 16.24
CA ASP A 471 5.63 -17.10 17.37
C ASP A 471 5.43 -16.12 18.54
N TRP A 472 5.34 -14.81 18.27
CA TRP A 472 5.01 -13.81 19.29
C TRP A 472 3.58 -13.95 19.83
N MET A 473 2.56 -14.19 18.99
CA MET A 473 1.19 -14.46 19.46
C MET A 473 1.14 -15.71 20.35
N LEU A 474 1.86 -16.79 19.98
CA LEU A 474 1.98 -18.00 20.79
C LEU A 474 2.75 -17.76 22.10
N GLN A 475 3.79 -16.92 22.09
CA GLN A 475 4.52 -16.53 23.28
C GLN A 475 3.64 -15.68 24.22
N LYS A 476 2.92 -14.68 23.69
CA LYS A 476 1.99 -13.85 24.46
C LYS A 476 0.88 -14.69 25.10
N LYS A 477 0.28 -15.60 24.34
CA LYS A 477 -0.71 -16.55 24.88
C LYS A 477 -0.14 -17.39 26.04
N ARG A 478 1.09 -17.92 25.91
CA ARG A 478 1.74 -18.67 27.01
C ARG A 478 2.06 -17.79 28.22
N ILE A 479 2.44 -16.53 28.02
CA ILE A 479 2.71 -15.56 29.10
C ILE A 479 1.42 -15.30 29.89
N GLN A 480 0.29 -15.11 29.19
CA GLN A 480 -1.05 -15.00 29.80
C GLN A 480 -1.44 -16.29 30.52
N GLU A 481 -1.36 -17.45 29.87
CA GLU A 481 -1.65 -18.78 30.47
C GLU A 481 -0.75 -19.13 31.68
N SER A 482 0.38 -18.43 31.87
CA SER A 482 1.34 -18.66 32.97
C SER A 482 1.36 -17.53 34.02
N ASN A 483 0.54 -16.48 33.87
CA ASN A 483 0.58 -15.26 34.69
C ASN A 483 2.00 -14.67 34.87
N LEU A 484 2.79 -14.67 33.79
CA LEU A 484 4.12 -14.04 33.77
C LEU A 484 4.01 -12.56 33.37
N PRO A 485 4.87 -11.67 33.90
CA PRO A 485 4.89 -10.27 33.48
C PRO A 485 5.35 -10.13 32.01
N GLU A 486 4.66 -9.30 31.23
CA GLU A 486 5.04 -8.99 29.84
C GLU A 486 6.31 -8.11 29.81
N GLU A 487 7.31 -8.48 28.99
CA GLU A 487 8.55 -7.71 28.88
C GLU A 487 8.34 -6.42 28.08
N TYR A 488 8.69 -5.26 28.65
CA TYR A 488 8.50 -3.95 28.03
C TYR A 488 9.80 -3.13 27.94
N LEU A 489 9.88 -2.28 26.92
CA LEU A 489 10.93 -1.27 26.74
C LEU A 489 10.66 -0.01 27.58
N TYR A 490 11.68 0.85 27.69
CA TYR A 490 11.63 2.19 28.32
C TYR A 490 11.52 2.20 29.86
N GLN A 491 12.17 1.22 30.50
CA GLN A 491 12.43 1.19 31.95
C GLN A 491 13.23 2.44 32.38
N GLU A 492 13.28 2.74 33.68
CA GLU A 492 13.73 4.05 34.17
C GLU A 492 15.20 4.40 33.89
N ASP A 493 16.03 3.38 33.68
CA ASP A 493 17.46 3.45 33.37
C ASP A 493 17.78 3.41 31.87
N THR A 494 16.79 3.11 31.01
CA THR A 494 16.98 2.81 29.59
C THR A 494 17.39 4.06 28.79
N LYS A 495 18.67 4.12 28.38
CA LYS A 495 19.26 5.24 27.59
C LYS A 495 19.62 4.87 26.15
N GLU A 496 19.84 3.59 25.88
CA GLU A 496 20.15 3.07 24.54
C GLU A 496 19.29 1.84 24.26
N VAL A 497 18.87 1.69 22.99
CA VAL A 497 18.05 0.58 22.50
C VAL A 497 18.63 0.11 21.17
N SER A 498 18.84 -1.20 20.99
CA SER A 498 19.28 -1.73 19.70
C SER A 498 18.14 -1.91 18.71
N TYR A 499 18.45 -1.79 17.41
CA TYR A 499 17.42 -1.80 16.37
C TYR A 499 16.65 -3.13 16.36
N LYS A 500 17.31 -4.27 16.58
CA LYS A 500 16.62 -5.56 16.78
C LYS A 500 15.63 -5.50 17.94
N SER A 501 16.04 -4.96 19.10
CA SER A 501 15.18 -4.85 20.29
C SER A 501 13.94 -3.98 20.01
N PHE A 502 14.12 -2.85 19.33
CA PHE A 502 13.03 -2.00 18.84
C PHE A 502 12.06 -2.74 17.89
N ILE A 503 12.59 -3.48 16.91
CA ILE A 503 11.76 -4.25 15.98
C ILE A 503 10.95 -5.32 16.73
N ASP A 504 11.63 -6.17 17.51
CA ASP A 504 11.06 -7.36 18.16
C ASP A 504 10.16 -7.04 19.38
N LYS A 505 10.26 -5.86 19.99
CA LYS A 505 9.49 -5.50 21.20
C LYS A 505 8.53 -4.32 21.03
N GLU A 506 8.73 -3.43 20.05
CA GLU A 506 7.86 -2.27 19.82
C GLU A 506 7.15 -2.34 18.47
N LEU A 507 7.89 -2.51 17.36
CA LEU A 507 7.28 -2.57 16.03
C LEU A 507 6.39 -3.82 15.85
N ILE A 508 6.63 -4.89 16.62
CA ILE A 508 5.74 -6.05 16.66
C ILE A 508 4.36 -5.72 17.26
N LEU A 509 4.29 -4.82 18.25
CA LEU A 509 3.03 -4.39 18.88
C LEU A 509 2.16 -3.65 17.87
N PHE A 510 2.77 -2.72 17.12
CA PHE A 510 2.15 -2.12 15.95
C PHE A 510 1.70 -3.16 14.94
N SER A 511 2.57 -4.10 14.60
CA SER A 511 2.28 -5.11 13.57
C SER A 511 1.12 -6.02 13.98
N ASN A 512 0.93 -6.26 15.27
CA ASN A 512 -0.21 -6.98 15.82
C ASN A 512 -1.49 -6.13 15.78
N MET A 513 -1.48 -4.91 16.34
CA MET A 513 -2.65 -4.01 16.29
C MET A 513 -3.08 -3.70 14.86
N ASP A 514 -2.13 -3.58 13.93
CA ASP A 514 -2.40 -3.38 12.51
C ASP A 514 -3.14 -4.56 11.87
N ASN A 515 -2.96 -5.79 12.39
CA ASN A 515 -3.82 -6.92 12.07
C ASN A 515 -5.16 -6.84 12.80
N GLU A 516 -5.21 -6.58 14.11
CA GLU A 516 -6.44 -6.48 14.92
C GLU A 516 -7.45 -5.45 14.37
N ARG A 517 -6.98 -4.28 13.94
CA ARG A 517 -7.84 -3.26 13.32
C ARG A 517 -8.29 -3.59 11.90
N SER A 518 -7.58 -4.49 11.21
CA SER A 518 -7.72 -4.72 9.76
C SER A 518 -8.39 -6.03 9.41
N ILE A 519 -8.24 -7.07 10.24
CA ILE A 519 -8.77 -8.42 10.08
C ILE A 519 -9.85 -8.62 11.17
N PRO A 520 -11.08 -9.05 10.82
CA PRO A 520 -12.12 -9.27 11.82
C PRO A 520 -11.98 -10.61 12.56
N SER A 521 -12.73 -10.76 13.65
CA SER A 521 -12.96 -12.06 14.29
C SER A 521 -13.86 -12.94 13.42
N MET A 522 -13.69 -14.27 13.50
CA MET A 522 -14.63 -15.21 12.89
C MET A 522 -15.97 -15.31 13.63
N VAL A 523 -16.09 -14.80 14.86
CA VAL A 523 -17.32 -14.88 15.65
C VAL A 523 -18.36 -13.85 15.18
N ASP A 524 -18.03 -12.55 15.19
CA ASP A 524 -18.92 -11.49 14.70
C ASP A 524 -18.62 -10.99 13.29
N GLY A 525 -17.47 -11.33 12.69
CA GLY A 525 -17.08 -10.76 11.40
C GLY A 525 -16.78 -9.26 11.43
N LEU A 526 -16.69 -8.65 12.62
CA LEU A 526 -16.47 -7.22 12.80
C LEU A 526 -15.01 -6.92 13.15
N LYS A 527 -14.54 -5.77 12.69
CA LYS A 527 -13.30 -5.12 13.15
C LYS A 527 -13.62 -4.25 14.39
N PRO A 528 -12.65 -3.98 15.28
CA PRO A 528 -12.90 -3.20 16.51
C PRO A 528 -13.66 -1.88 16.29
N GLY A 529 -13.29 -1.09 15.27
CA GLY A 529 -14.01 0.15 14.93
C GLY A 529 -15.50 -0.06 14.53
N GLN A 530 -15.84 -1.17 13.88
CA GLN A 530 -17.24 -1.53 13.57
C GLN A 530 -17.97 -1.99 14.84
N ARG A 531 -17.25 -2.68 15.74
CA ARG A 531 -17.78 -3.17 17.01
C ARG A 531 -18.08 -2.03 18.00
N LYS A 532 -17.18 -1.05 18.12
CA LYS A 532 -17.39 0.21 18.88
C LYS A 532 -18.64 0.96 18.39
N VAL A 533 -18.83 1.06 17.07
CA VAL A 533 -20.07 1.63 16.47
C VAL A 533 -21.32 0.85 16.89
N LEU A 534 -21.30 -0.48 16.78
CA LEU A 534 -22.44 -1.33 17.10
C LEU A 534 -22.80 -1.29 18.60
N PHE A 535 -21.79 -1.39 19.47
CA PHE A 535 -21.93 -1.27 20.93
C PHE A 535 -22.57 0.06 21.32
N THR A 536 -22.13 1.18 20.74
CA THR A 536 -22.75 2.50 20.97
C THR A 536 -24.20 2.55 20.51
N CYS A 537 -24.54 1.92 19.38
CA CYS A 537 -25.92 1.86 18.89
C CYS A 537 -26.84 1.07 19.85
N PHE A 538 -26.36 -0.04 20.41
CA PHE A 538 -27.09 -0.79 21.44
C PHE A 538 -27.19 -0.01 22.76
N LYS A 539 -26.10 0.58 23.24
CA LYS A 539 -26.01 1.37 24.49
C LYS A 539 -26.92 2.60 24.47
N ARG A 540 -27.08 3.25 23.32
CA ARG A 540 -27.99 4.40 23.13
C ARG A 540 -29.45 4.00 22.85
N ASN A 541 -29.68 2.85 22.20
CA ASN A 541 -31.01 2.33 21.85
C ASN A 541 -31.91 3.36 21.11
N ASP A 542 -31.30 4.14 20.21
CA ASP A 542 -31.95 5.24 19.49
C ASP A 542 -33.06 4.73 18.56
N LYS A 543 -34.32 4.95 18.95
CA LYS A 543 -35.52 4.63 18.14
C LYS A 543 -35.83 5.67 17.04
N ARG A 544 -34.96 6.66 16.86
CA ARG A 544 -35.07 7.72 15.85
C ARG A 544 -33.78 7.80 15.05
N GLU A 545 -33.87 8.36 13.86
CA GLU A 545 -32.69 8.65 13.02
C GLU A 545 -31.72 9.62 13.72
N VAL A 546 -30.42 9.36 13.60
CA VAL A 546 -29.33 10.19 14.14
C VAL A 546 -28.37 10.55 13.01
N LYS A 547 -27.83 11.78 12.99
CA LYS A 547 -26.85 12.17 11.96
C LYS A 547 -25.57 11.37 12.12
N VAL A 548 -24.97 10.92 11.01
CA VAL A 548 -23.73 10.12 11.03
C VAL A 548 -22.60 10.85 11.78
N ALA A 549 -22.46 12.17 11.60
CA ALA A 549 -21.47 12.96 12.33
C ALA A 549 -21.75 13.07 13.85
N GLN A 550 -23.02 13.05 14.28
CA GLN A 550 -23.36 13.05 15.72
C GLN A 550 -23.15 11.66 16.34
N LEU A 551 -23.51 10.60 15.62
CA LEU A 551 -23.25 9.23 16.05
C LEU A 551 -21.74 8.99 16.18
N ALA A 552 -20.92 9.43 15.23
CA ALA A 552 -19.46 9.30 15.30
C ALA A 552 -18.87 9.94 16.58
N GLY A 553 -19.30 11.15 16.95
CA GLY A 553 -18.88 11.79 18.20
C GLY A 553 -19.26 10.96 19.44
N SER A 554 -20.51 10.51 19.54
CA SER A 554 -20.94 9.66 20.66
C SER A 554 -20.31 8.26 20.67
N VAL A 555 -19.88 7.71 19.53
CA VAL A 555 -19.10 6.46 19.49
C VAL A 555 -17.70 6.69 20.04
N ALA A 556 -17.07 7.82 19.70
CA ALA A 556 -15.76 8.17 20.26
C ALA A 556 -15.81 8.39 21.78
N GLU A 557 -16.88 9.03 22.27
CA GLU A 557 -17.15 9.29 23.70
C GLU A 557 -17.51 8.04 24.52
N HIS A 558 -18.37 7.15 24.01
CA HIS A 558 -18.90 6.02 24.78
C HIS A 558 -18.08 4.72 24.65
N SER A 559 -17.14 4.68 23.71
CA SER A 559 -16.35 3.49 23.35
C SER A 559 -14.85 3.79 23.26
N ALA A 560 -14.38 4.90 23.85
CA ALA A 560 -12.98 5.34 23.83
C ALA A 560 -12.28 5.22 22.45
N TYR A 561 -12.84 5.80 21.38
CA TYR A 561 -12.21 5.69 20.04
C TYR A 561 -11.17 6.78 19.79
N HIS A 562 -9.90 6.39 19.66
CA HIS A 562 -8.78 7.33 19.61
C HIS A 562 -8.30 7.71 18.20
N HIS A 563 -8.54 6.89 17.17
CA HIS A 563 -8.02 7.13 15.80
C HIS A 563 -8.83 8.13 14.94
N GLY A 564 -9.54 9.06 15.58
CA GLY A 564 -10.21 10.20 14.94
C GLY A 564 -11.55 9.90 14.24
N GLU A 565 -12.52 10.81 14.40
CA GLU A 565 -13.91 10.61 13.96
C GLU A 565 -14.07 10.34 12.45
N VAL A 566 -13.16 10.82 11.59
CA VAL A 566 -13.28 10.67 10.12
C VAL A 566 -13.25 9.20 9.69
N SER A 567 -12.40 8.39 10.35
CA SER A 567 -12.36 6.92 10.18
C SER A 567 -13.68 6.28 10.62
N LEU A 568 -14.26 6.81 11.71
CA LEU A 568 -15.47 6.30 12.34
C LEU A 568 -16.74 6.65 11.52
N MET A 569 -16.82 7.86 10.96
CA MET A 569 -17.86 8.28 10.01
C MET A 569 -17.84 7.41 8.74
N SER A 570 -16.66 7.14 8.18
CA SER A 570 -16.50 6.20 7.06
C SER A 570 -16.95 4.78 7.45
N THR A 571 -16.61 4.34 8.66
CA THR A 571 -17.03 3.03 9.20
C THR A 571 -18.55 2.92 9.31
N ILE A 572 -19.23 3.93 9.84
CA ILE A 572 -20.71 4.01 9.93
C ILE A 572 -21.34 3.95 8.53
N ILE A 573 -20.80 4.69 7.55
CA ILE A 573 -21.28 4.67 6.15
C ILE A 573 -21.16 3.27 5.55
N ASN A 574 -20.00 2.61 5.72
CA ASN A 574 -19.78 1.25 5.22
C ASN A 574 -20.70 0.19 5.85
N LEU A 575 -21.11 0.36 7.11
CA LEU A 575 -22.08 -0.51 7.80
C LEU A 575 -23.53 -0.29 7.34
N ALA A 576 -23.82 0.83 6.68
CA ALA A 576 -25.13 1.19 6.15
C ALA A 576 -25.30 0.91 4.65
N HIS A 577 -24.20 0.70 3.89
CA HIS A 577 -24.27 0.38 2.45
C HIS A 577 -25.19 -0.81 2.16
N ASN A 578 -26.11 -0.64 1.20
CA ASN A 578 -27.07 -1.65 0.75
C ASN A 578 -27.05 -1.90 -0.78
N PHE A 579 -26.10 -1.30 -1.52
CA PHE A 579 -26.00 -1.45 -2.97
C PHE A 579 -25.39 -2.80 -3.40
N VAL A 580 -25.68 -3.24 -4.62
CA VAL A 580 -25.23 -4.54 -5.17
C VAL A 580 -23.70 -4.69 -5.07
N GLY A 581 -23.24 -5.71 -4.37
CA GLY A 581 -21.81 -5.96 -4.12
C GLY A 581 -21.23 -5.30 -2.87
N SER A 582 -22.05 -4.71 -1.99
CA SER A 582 -21.68 -4.27 -0.64
C SER A 582 -22.08 -5.31 0.43
N ASN A 583 -22.91 -4.95 1.41
CA ASN A 583 -23.41 -5.86 2.44
C ASN A 583 -24.60 -6.69 1.92
N ASN A 584 -24.74 -7.93 2.37
CA ASN A 584 -25.99 -8.69 2.18
C ASN A 584 -27.05 -8.32 3.24
N ILE A 585 -26.62 -8.02 4.47
CA ILE A 585 -27.43 -7.46 5.54
C ILE A 585 -26.72 -6.22 6.09
N ASN A 586 -27.23 -5.05 5.71
CA ASN A 586 -26.78 -3.77 6.26
C ASN A 586 -27.16 -3.68 7.76
N ILE A 587 -26.15 -3.43 8.61
CA ILE A 587 -26.29 -3.36 10.07
C ILE A 587 -27.02 -2.07 10.47
N LEU A 588 -26.83 -1.03 9.67
CA LEU A 588 -27.46 0.27 9.81
C LEU A 588 -28.34 0.56 8.58
N LEU A 589 -29.35 1.43 8.73
CA LEU A 589 -30.19 1.88 7.63
C LEU A 589 -29.60 3.14 6.96
N PRO A 590 -29.42 3.16 5.62
CA PRO A 590 -28.88 4.32 4.91
C PRO A 590 -29.96 5.40 4.69
N ILE A 591 -30.19 6.26 5.68
CA ILE A 591 -31.18 7.35 5.58
C ILE A 591 -30.55 8.58 4.91
N GLY A 592 -30.50 8.53 3.58
CA GLY A 592 -29.94 9.58 2.72
C GLY A 592 -28.99 9.02 1.66
N GLN A 593 -28.12 9.88 1.12
CA GLN A 593 -27.16 9.49 0.09
C GLN A 593 -25.90 8.85 0.71
N PHE A 594 -25.98 7.55 0.99
CA PHE A 594 -24.85 6.72 1.46
C PHE A 594 -23.94 6.20 0.34
N GLY A 595 -24.09 6.72 -0.88
CA GLY A 595 -23.33 6.29 -2.04
C GLY A 595 -23.90 5.02 -2.69
N THR A 596 -23.46 4.75 -3.91
CA THR A 596 -24.11 3.80 -4.82
C THR A 596 -23.09 2.90 -5.52
N ARG A 597 -23.60 1.98 -6.34
CA ARG A 597 -22.77 1.13 -7.20
C ARG A 597 -22.06 1.89 -8.35
N LEU A 598 -22.36 3.17 -8.56
CA LEU A 598 -21.76 3.97 -9.63
C LEU A 598 -20.25 4.17 -9.40
N LEU A 599 -19.87 4.49 -8.16
CA LEU A 599 -18.48 4.69 -7.73
C LEU A 599 -18.04 3.77 -6.59
N GLY A 600 -18.94 2.91 -6.08
CA GLY A 600 -18.67 1.95 -5.01
C GLY A 600 -18.72 2.57 -3.62
N GLY A 601 -19.76 3.36 -3.34
CA GLY A 601 -19.94 4.07 -2.06
C GLY A 601 -19.10 5.35 -1.91
N ARG A 602 -18.12 5.59 -2.79
CA ARG A 602 -17.28 6.82 -2.78
C ARG A 602 -18.05 8.10 -3.14
N ASP A 603 -19.26 7.95 -3.65
CA ASP A 603 -20.26 8.98 -3.93
C ASP A 603 -21.19 9.28 -2.74
N ALA A 604 -20.92 8.72 -1.55
CA ALA A 604 -21.61 9.08 -0.32
C ALA A 604 -21.51 10.58 0.00
N ALA A 605 -22.63 11.17 0.39
CA ALA A 605 -22.67 12.54 0.87
C ALA A 605 -21.97 12.68 2.24
N SER A 606 -21.49 13.90 2.55
CA SER A 606 -20.81 14.15 3.82
C SER A 606 -21.70 13.79 5.03
N ALA A 607 -21.09 13.16 6.04
CA ALA A 607 -21.70 12.71 7.30
C ALA A 607 -22.51 13.77 8.08
N ARG A 608 -22.41 15.05 7.70
CA ARG A 608 -23.20 16.17 8.24
C ARG A 608 -24.63 16.24 7.68
N TYR A 609 -24.88 15.64 6.52
CA TYR A 609 -26.16 15.68 5.80
C TYR A 609 -26.96 14.38 5.88
N ILE A 610 -26.29 13.24 6.13
CA ILE A 610 -26.89 11.90 6.14
C ILE A 610 -27.19 11.41 7.56
N PHE A 611 -28.26 10.62 7.66
CA PHE A 611 -28.78 10.08 8.91
C PHE A 611 -28.75 8.55 8.88
N THR A 612 -28.74 7.93 10.05
CA THR A 612 -28.66 6.49 10.21
C THR A 612 -29.48 6.05 11.42
N MET A 613 -29.88 4.78 11.44
CA MET A 613 -30.41 4.10 12.61
C MET A 613 -30.08 2.60 12.55
N LEU A 614 -30.26 1.88 13.65
CA LEU A 614 -30.06 0.43 13.70
C LEU A 614 -31.07 -0.29 12.80
N SER A 615 -30.62 -1.24 11.98
CA SER A 615 -31.53 -2.06 11.16
C SER A 615 -32.36 -3.00 12.05
N PRO A 616 -33.68 -3.18 11.81
CA PRO A 616 -34.50 -4.13 12.57
C PRO A 616 -33.95 -5.56 12.54
N VAL A 617 -33.35 -5.97 11.40
CA VAL A 617 -32.72 -7.28 11.22
C VAL A 617 -31.54 -7.47 12.18
N THR A 618 -30.80 -6.40 12.49
CA THR A 618 -29.64 -6.45 13.39
C THR A 618 -30.01 -6.84 14.81
N ARG A 619 -31.18 -6.42 15.32
CA ARG A 619 -31.60 -6.78 16.68
C ARG A 619 -32.22 -8.18 16.78
N ALA A 620 -32.65 -8.76 15.66
CA ALA A 620 -32.92 -10.19 15.57
C ALA A 620 -31.61 -11.01 15.47
N MET A 621 -30.58 -10.47 14.81
CA MET A 621 -29.30 -11.16 14.62
C MET A 621 -28.37 -11.14 15.85
N PHE A 622 -28.46 -10.10 16.69
CA PHE A 622 -27.74 -9.97 17.96
C PHE A 622 -28.75 -9.88 19.12
N CYS A 623 -29.04 -11.03 19.73
CA CYS A 623 -30.08 -11.15 20.76
C CYS A 623 -29.69 -10.47 22.08
N VAL A 624 -30.67 -9.86 22.75
CA VAL A 624 -30.47 -9.14 24.02
C VAL A 624 -29.97 -10.08 25.12
N ASP A 625 -30.54 -11.27 25.17
CA ASP A 625 -30.26 -12.32 26.17
C ASP A 625 -28.83 -12.86 26.12
N ASP A 626 -28.09 -12.62 25.02
CA ASP A 626 -26.69 -13.02 24.90
C ASP A 626 -25.75 -12.00 25.57
N GLU A 627 -26.16 -10.71 25.67
CA GLU A 627 -25.33 -9.61 26.19
C GLU A 627 -24.75 -9.86 27.59
N PRO A 628 -25.47 -10.44 28.58
CA PRO A 628 -24.93 -10.71 29.90
C PRO A 628 -23.75 -11.70 29.91
N ASN A 629 -23.53 -12.44 28.83
CA ASN A 629 -22.49 -13.47 28.71
C ASN A 629 -21.36 -13.06 27.75
N LEU A 630 -21.32 -11.80 27.32
CA LEU A 630 -20.22 -11.25 26.52
C LEU A 630 -19.14 -10.66 27.45
N ASN A 631 -17.87 -10.97 27.16
CA ASN A 631 -16.73 -10.40 27.88
C ASN A 631 -16.51 -8.97 27.41
N PHE A 632 -16.97 -7.99 28.20
CA PHE A 632 -16.77 -6.56 27.95
C PHE A 632 -15.37 -6.11 28.36
N LEU A 633 -14.73 -5.31 27.52
CA LEU A 633 -13.44 -4.71 27.80
C LEU A 633 -13.61 -3.38 28.55
N PHE A 634 -12.54 -2.92 29.21
CA PHE A 634 -12.45 -1.59 29.80
C PHE A 634 -11.30 -0.80 29.19
N GLU A 635 -11.50 0.52 29.01
CA GLU A 635 -10.50 1.44 28.47
C GLU A 635 -10.69 2.80 29.16
N ASP A 636 -9.63 3.41 29.70
CA ASP A 636 -9.70 4.58 30.61
C ASP A 636 -10.64 4.40 31.81
N ASN A 637 -10.78 3.17 32.32
CA ASN A 637 -11.77 2.71 33.31
C ASN A 637 -13.25 2.78 32.83
N GLN A 638 -13.51 3.17 31.57
CA GLN A 638 -14.84 3.15 30.97
C GLN A 638 -15.14 1.75 30.42
N LYS A 639 -16.35 1.23 30.67
CA LYS A 639 -16.85 0.01 30.01
C LYS A 639 -17.13 0.29 28.53
N ILE A 640 -16.31 -0.32 27.67
CA ILE A 640 -16.35 -0.22 26.20
C ILE A 640 -17.02 -1.47 25.57
N GLU A 641 -16.72 -1.79 24.32
CA GLU A 641 -17.30 -2.93 23.60
C GLU A 641 -16.78 -4.29 24.10
N PRO A 642 -17.49 -5.41 23.81
CA PRO A 642 -16.97 -6.74 24.12
C PRO A 642 -15.90 -7.20 23.14
N PHE A 643 -15.06 -8.15 23.57
CA PHE A 643 -13.98 -8.72 22.76
C PHE A 643 -14.46 -9.26 21.40
N TRP A 644 -15.64 -9.89 21.40
CA TRP A 644 -16.49 -10.11 20.23
C TRP A 644 -17.97 -10.08 20.63
N TYR A 645 -18.86 -9.77 19.69
CA TYR A 645 -20.28 -10.12 19.82
C TYR A 645 -20.50 -11.57 19.36
N CYS A 646 -21.56 -12.20 19.85
CA CYS A 646 -22.02 -13.49 19.35
C CYS A 646 -23.34 -13.31 18.58
N PRO A 647 -23.34 -13.19 17.24
CA PRO A 647 -24.57 -13.22 16.45
C PRO A 647 -25.17 -14.63 16.40
N ILE A 648 -26.42 -14.77 15.97
CA ILE A 648 -27.07 -16.08 15.72
C ILE A 648 -26.55 -16.80 14.45
N LEU A 649 -25.86 -16.06 13.57
CA LEU A 649 -25.40 -16.46 12.24
C LEU A 649 -23.98 -15.92 12.01
N PRO A 650 -23.09 -16.62 11.30
CA PRO A 650 -21.72 -16.16 11.06
C PRO A 650 -21.72 -14.97 10.10
N LEU A 651 -21.77 -13.76 10.66
CA LEU A 651 -21.89 -12.51 9.90
C LEU A 651 -20.69 -12.30 8.94
N VAL A 652 -19.52 -12.85 9.27
CA VAL A 652 -18.33 -12.92 8.40
C VAL A 652 -18.58 -13.67 7.08
N LEU A 653 -19.50 -14.64 7.06
CA LEU A 653 -19.91 -15.33 5.83
C LEU A 653 -21.08 -14.62 5.14
N VAL A 654 -21.97 -13.98 5.91
CA VAL A 654 -23.12 -13.22 5.38
C VAL A 654 -22.67 -12.00 4.57
N ASN A 655 -21.92 -11.08 5.19
CA ASN A 655 -21.47 -9.84 4.58
C ASN A 655 -20.08 -9.94 3.93
N GLY A 656 -19.41 -11.09 4.07
CA GLY A 656 -18.00 -11.22 3.71
C GLY A 656 -17.09 -10.35 4.59
N CYS A 657 -15.81 -10.32 4.25
CA CYS A 657 -14.89 -9.32 4.79
C CYS A 657 -13.67 -9.14 3.86
N GLU A 658 -13.11 -7.93 3.84
CA GLU A 658 -11.82 -7.64 3.22
C GLU A 658 -10.91 -6.86 4.17
N GLY A 659 -9.65 -7.27 4.26
CA GLY A 659 -8.67 -6.72 5.20
C GLY A 659 -7.24 -7.01 4.77
N ILE A 660 -6.36 -6.04 5.01
CA ILE A 660 -4.92 -6.13 4.76
C ILE A 660 -4.24 -5.61 6.03
N GLY A 661 -3.47 -6.46 6.70
CA GLY A 661 -2.66 -6.09 7.86
C GLY A 661 -1.20 -6.44 7.63
N THR A 662 -0.39 -6.35 8.67
CA THR A 662 1.05 -6.62 8.57
C THR A 662 1.31 -8.13 8.50
N GLY A 663 1.62 -8.63 7.30
CA GLY A 663 1.95 -10.04 7.01
C GLY A 663 0.79 -10.88 6.48
N TRP A 664 -0.46 -10.51 6.81
CA TRP A 664 -1.67 -11.23 6.41
C TRP A 664 -2.64 -10.37 5.59
N SER A 665 -3.49 -11.06 4.84
CA SER A 665 -4.66 -10.47 4.20
C SER A 665 -5.82 -11.46 4.19
N THR A 666 -7.03 -10.93 4.31
CA THR A 666 -8.26 -11.70 4.33
C THR A 666 -9.23 -11.21 3.26
N LYS A 667 -9.85 -12.15 2.55
CA LYS A 667 -10.92 -11.90 1.59
C LYS A 667 -11.93 -13.05 1.65
N VAL A 668 -12.97 -12.87 2.45
CA VAL A 668 -14.12 -13.77 2.56
C VAL A 668 -15.25 -13.19 1.69
N PRO A 669 -15.79 -13.93 0.71
CA PRO A 669 -16.93 -13.46 -0.08
C PRO A 669 -18.24 -13.60 0.69
N ASN A 670 -19.27 -12.86 0.25
CA ASN A 670 -20.61 -12.89 0.81
C ASN A 670 -21.33 -14.20 0.43
N HIS A 671 -22.25 -14.66 1.29
CA HIS A 671 -23.08 -15.87 1.08
C HIS A 671 -24.55 -15.58 1.43
N ASP A 672 -25.46 -16.44 0.94
CA ASP A 672 -26.90 -16.35 1.22
C ASP A 672 -27.20 -16.68 2.70
N PRO A 673 -27.80 -15.76 3.47
CA PRO A 673 -28.27 -16.02 4.83
C PRO A 673 -29.17 -17.26 4.93
N ARG A 674 -30.02 -17.52 3.93
CA ARG A 674 -30.98 -18.64 3.95
C ARG A 674 -30.29 -19.99 3.76
N VAL A 675 -29.20 -20.05 2.98
CA VAL A 675 -28.33 -21.24 2.91
C VAL A 675 -27.57 -21.43 4.22
N LEU A 676 -27.09 -20.35 4.85
CA LEU A 676 -26.42 -20.42 6.16
C LEU A 676 -27.38 -20.93 7.26
N VAL A 677 -28.61 -20.41 7.36
CA VAL A 677 -29.63 -20.91 8.31
C VAL A 677 -29.93 -22.40 8.07
N LYS A 678 -30.13 -22.81 6.80
CA LYS A 678 -30.35 -24.23 6.45
C LYS A 678 -29.17 -25.11 6.89
N ASN A 679 -27.94 -24.68 6.64
CA ASN A 679 -26.74 -25.41 7.02
C ASN A 679 -26.51 -25.45 8.54
N LEU A 680 -26.85 -24.39 9.29
CA LEU A 680 -26.84 -24.43 10.75
C LEU A 680 -27.87 -25.41 11.30
N LYS A 681 -29.11 -25.39 10.79
CA LYS A 681 -30.15 -26.37 11.18
C LYS A 681 -29.69 -27.80 10.85
N ARG A 682 -29.01 -28.01 9.73
CA ARG A 682 -28.39 -29.31 9.40
C ARG A 682 -27.33 -29.75 10.40
N LEU A 683 -26.42 -28.87 10.82
CA LEU A 683 -25.46 -29.18 11.90
C LEU A 683 -26.15 -29.50 13.24
N MET A 684 -27.33 -28.92 13.51
CA MET A 684 -28.12 -29.28 14.70
C MET A 684 -28.80 -30.64 14.62
N TYR A 685 -29.08 -31.14 13.41
CA TYR A 685 -29.60 -32.50 13.16
C TYR A 685 -28.51 -33.49 12.71
N ASP A 686 -27.24 -33.07 12.77
CA ASP A 686 -26.06 -33.85 12.41
C ASP A 686 -26.09 -34.35 10.93
N GLU A 687 -26.70 -33.55 10.03
CA GLU A 687 -26.82 -33.72 8.57
C GLU A 687 -25.63 -33.12 7.78
N GLU A 688 -25.39 -33.61 6.55
CA GLU A 688 -24.35 -33.06 5.65
C GLU A 688 -24.60 -31.62 5.17
N LEU A 689 -23.57 -30.78 5.30
CA LEU A 689 -23.54 -29.39 4.83
C LEU A 689 -23.70 -29.26 3.30
N LEU A 690 -24.71 -28.51 2.86
CA LEU A 690 -24.88 -28.09 1.47
C LEU A 690 -23.67 -27.28 0.96
N PRO A 691 -23.37 -27.30 -0.36
CA PRO A 691 -22.37 -26.42 -0.94
C PRO A 691 -22.77 -24.95 -0.76
N MET A 692 -21.85 -24.15 -0.22
CA MET A 692 -22.03 -22.71 -0.01
C MET A 692 -21.25 -21.96 -1.08
N ASN A 693 -21.95 -21.56 -2.14
CA ASN A 693 -21.39 -20.70 -3.19
C ASN A 693 -21.55 -19.22 -2.79
N PRO A 694 -20.65 -18.32 -3.24
CA PRO A 694 -20.81 -16.89 -3.03
C PRO A 694 -22.12 -16.37 -3.61
N TRP A 695 -22.78 -15.48 -2.87
CA TRP A 695 -24.05 -14.87 -3.26
C TRP A 695 -24.12 -13.43 -2.73
N TYR A 696 -24.62 -12.52 -3.56
CA TYR A 696 -24.70 -11.09 -3.29
C TYR A 696 -26.13 -10.60 -3.43
N LYS A 697 -26.63 -9.86 -2.43
CA LYS A 697 -28.00 -9.31 -2.44
C LYS A 697 -28.23 -8.46 -3.69
N ASN A 698 -29.40 -8.66 -4.32
CA ASN A 698 -29.87 -7.99 -5.54
C ASN A 698 -28.95 -8.13 -6.78
N PHE A 699 -27.96 -9.02 -6.78
CA PHE A 699 -27.16 -9.33 -7.96
C PHE A 699 -27.96 -10.21 -8.94
N ARG A 700 -27.90 -9.89 -10.24
CA ARG A 700 -28.65 -10.59 -11.31
C ARG A 700 -27.80 -11.45 -12.25
N GLY A 701 -26.47 -11.38 -12.13
CA GLY A 701 -25.55 -12.20 -12.92
C GLY A 701 -25.25 -13.56 -12.31
N GLU A 702 -24.50 -14.36 -13.04
CA GLU A 702 -24.20 -15.75 -12.69
C GLU A 702 -22.87 -15.88 -11.94
N ILE A 703 -22.83 -16.69 -10.87
CA ILE A 703 -21.60 -17.02 -10.14
C ILE A 703 -21.35 -18.52 -10.26
N SER A 704 -20.47 -18.90 -11.17
CA SER A 704 -20.14 -20.31 -11.44
C SER A 704 -18.93 -20.77 -10.62
N THR A 705 -18.99 -21.97 -10.06
CA THR A 705 -17.87 -22.62 -9.38
C THR A 705 -16.79 -23.01 -10.40
N LEU A 706 -15.53 -22.65 -10.12
CA LEU A 706 -14.39 -23.02 -10.96
C LEU A 706 -13.54 -24.11 -10.29
N ASN A 707 -13.30 -23.96 -8.99
CA ASN A 707 -12.80 -25.01 -8.09
C ASN A 707 -13.23 -24.70 -6.65
N SER A 708 -12.82 -25.52 -5.66
CA SER A 708 -13.19 -25.38 -4.25
C SER A 708 -12.75 -24.07 -3.55
N SER A 709 -12.02 -23.18 -4.22
CA SER A 709 -11.54 -21.89 -3.70
C SER A 709 -11.62 -20.73 -4.71
N ARG A 710 -12.22 -20.96 -5.88
CA ARG A 710 -12.31 -19.98 -6.98
C ARG A 710 -13.65 -20.08 -7.68
N PHE A 711 -14.23 -18.91 -7.91
CA PHE A 711 -15.53 -18.72 -8.55
C PHE A 711 -15.37 -17.66 -9.64
N VAL A 712 -16.15 -17.76 -10.71
CA VAL A 712 -16.21 -16.71 -11.74
C VAL A 712 -17.57 -16.05 -11.65
N CYS A 713 -17.57 -14.74 -11.40
CA CYS A 713 -18.73 -13.88 -11.43
C CYS A 713 -18.84 -13.27 -12.83
N PHE A 714 -19.96 -13.54 -13.50
CA PHE A 714 -20.28 -13.03 -14.83
C PHE A 714 -21.28 -11.88 -14.74
N GLY A 715 -21.07 -10.84 -15.55
CA GLY A 715 -22.10 -9.84 -15.83
C GLY A 715 -23.14 -10.40 -16.82
N GLU A 716 -24.29 -9.75 -16.93
CA GLU A 716 -25.34 -10.15 -17.87
C GLU A 716 -25.27 -9.33 -19.15
N ILE A 717 -25.35 -10.02 -20.29
CA ILE A 717 -25.36 -9.42 -21.62
C ILE A 717 -26.32 -10.17 -22.55
N ALA A 718 -27.11 -9.39 -23.29
CA ALA A 718 -28.02 -9.87 -24.32
C ALA A 718 -27.63 -9.33 -25.70
N SER A 719 -28.00 -10.05 -26.76
CA SER A 719 -28.03 -9.52 -28.12
C SER A 719 -29.44 -9.01 -28.42
N VAL A 720 -29.55 -7.79 -28.94
CA VAL A 720 -30.82 -7.18 -29.37
C VAL A 720 -30.94 -7.23 -30.90
N ASP A 721 -29.84 -6.98 -31.62
CA ASP A 721 -29.73 -7.17 -33.07
C ASP A 721 -28.29 -7.50 -33.49
N ASP A 722 -28.09 -7.82 -34.78
CA ASP A 722 -26.79 -8.13 -35.43
C ASP A 722 -25.64 -7.13 -35.20
N ASN A 723 -25.94 -5.93 -34.70
CA ASN A 723 -24.98 -4.85 -34.43
C ASN A 723 -25.04 -4.34 -32.97
N THR A 724 -26.04 -4.74 -32.17
CA THR A 724 -26.39 -4.10 -30.89
C THR A 724 -26.42 -5.10 -29.73
N LEU A 725 -25.58 -4.84 -28.72
CA LEU A 725 -25.48 -5.62 -27.48
C LEU A 725 -25.99 -4.80 -26.29
N GLU A 726 -26.69 -5.44 -25.35
CA GLU A 726 -27.22 -4.85 -24.13
C GLU A 726 -26.54 -5.46 -22.90
N ILE A 727 -25.79 -4.67 -22.13
CA ILE A 727 -25.24 -5.07 -20.82
C ILE A 727 -26.24 -4.65 -19.74
N THR A 728 -26.74 -5.61 -18.97
CA THR A 728 -27.80 -5.41 -17.94
C THR A 728 -27.31 -5.64 -16.52
N GLU A 729 -26.12 -6.23 -16.35
CA GLU A 729 -25.48 -6.41 -15.04
C GLU A 729 -23.94 -6.44 -15.18
N LEU A 730 -23.21 -5.88 -14.21
CA LEU A 730 -21.74 -5.88 -14.16
C LEU A 730 -21.22 -6.83 -13.07
N PRO A 731 -20.07 -7.52 -13.26
CA PRO A 731 -19.49 -8.38 -12.23
C PRO A 731 -19.24 -7.64 -10.90
N ILE A 732 -19.41 -8.34 -9.78
CA ILE A 732 -19.17 -7.80 -8.44
C ILE A 732 -17.75 -7.21 -8.31
N GLY A 733 -17.65 -6.02 -7.72
CA GLY A 733 -16.43 -5.21 -7.66
C GLY A 733 -16.19 -4.30 -8.87
N THR A 734 -17.06 -4.36 -9.89
CA THR A 734 -16.99 -3.50 -11.10
C THR A 734 -18.04 -2.39 -11.03
N TRP A 735 -17.60 -1.17 -10.72
CA TRP A 735 -18.47 0.01 -10.57
C TRP A 735 -18.77 0.67 -11.91
N THR A 736 -19.98 1.22 -12.08
CA THR A 736 -20.49 1.71 -13.38
C THR A 736 -19.59 2.76 -14.03
N GLN A 737 -19.13 3.76 -13.26
CA GLN A 737 -18.27 4.84 -13.78
C GLN A 737 -16.86 4.31 -14.09
N ASN A 738 -16.28 3.49 -13.20
CA ASN A 738 -14.99 2.84 -13.44
C ASN A 738 -15.03 1.96 -14.71
N TYR A 739 -16.15 1.30 -15.01
CA TYR A 739 -16.32 0.46 -16.20
C TYR A 739 -16.39 1.31 -17.48
N LYS A 740 -17.11 2.43 -17.44
CA LYS A 740 -17.19 3.40 -18.55
C LYS A 740 -15.79 3.91 -18.93
N GLU A 741 -15.06 4.47 -17.96
CA GLU A 741 -13.72 5.06 -18.16
C GLU A 741 -12.64 4.03 -18.55
N SER A 742 -12.68 2.81 -18.00
CA SER A 742 -11.60 1.81 -18.18
C SER A 742 -11.90 0.70 -19.20
N VAL A 743 -13.10 0.68 -19.78
CA VAL A 743 -13.53 -0.33 -20.76
C VAL A 743 -14.20 0.31 -21.97
N LEU A 744 -15.28 1.07 -21.79
CA LEU A 744 -16.08 1.57 -22.91
C LEU A 744 -15.41 2.73 -23.66
N GLU A 745 -14.91 3.75 -22.96
CA GLU A 745 -14.26 4.90 -23.59
C GLU A 745 -12.98 4.51 -24.37
N PRO A 746 -12.07 3.65 -23.85
CA PRO A 746 -10.94 3.12 -24.62
C PRO A 746 -11.32 2.21 -25.80
N MET A 747 -12.55 1.65 -25.82
CA MET A 747 -13.10 0.92 -26.97
C MET A 747 -13.77 1.85 -27.98
N LEU A 748 -14.27 3.02 -27.58
CA LEU A 748 -14.94 3.99 -28.45
C LEU A 748 -13.93 4.88 -29.20
N TYR A 749 -12.97 5.46 -28.47
CA TYR A 749 -11.99 6.41 -29.05
C TYR A 749 -10.71 5.72 -29.54
N GLY A 750 -10.46 4.49 -29.09
CA GLY A 750 -9.14 3.87 -29.15
C GLY A 750 -8.22 4.37 -28.02
N SER A 751 -7.10 3.68 -27.84
CA SER A 751 -6.07 3.99 -26.85
C SER A 751 -4.70 3.63 -27.45
N ASP A 752 -3.59 4.15 -26.92
CA ASP A 752 -2.24 4.03 -27.49
C ASP A 752 -1.94 2.65 -28.14
N GLY A 753 -1.97 2.60 -29.48
CA GLY A 753 -1.71 1.40 -30.27
C GLY A 753 -2.91 0.47 -30.56
N LYS A 754 -4.15 0.87 -30.25
CA LYS A 754 -5.38 0.12 -30.53
C LYS A 754 -6.42 0.98 -31.26
N GLN A 755 -6.92 0.46 -32.38
CA GLN A 755 -8.06 1.01 -33.10
C GLN A 755 -9.37 0.92 -32.28
N PRO A 756 -10.35 1.81 -32.53
CA PRO A 756 -11.68 1.72 -31.93
C PRO A 756 -12.41 0.44 -32.34
N VAL A 757 -13.31 0.00 -31.47
CA VAL A 757 -13.96 -1.32 -31.46
C VAL A 757 -15.48 -1.19 -31.45
N ILE A 758 -16.02 -0.19 -30.75
CA ILE A 758 -17.44 0.15 -30.70
C ILE A 758 -17.67 1.47 -31.44
N GLN A 759 -18.85 1.64 -32.05
CA GLN A 759 -19.21 2.84 -32.83
C GLN A 759 -19.89 3.91 -31.96
N ASP A 760 -20.71 3.47 -31.02
CA ASP A 760 -21.55 4.29 -30.13
C ASP A 760 -21.89 3.44 -28.89
N PHE A 761 -22.12 4.07 -27.74
CA PHE A 761 -22.78 3.41 -26.61
C PHE A 761 -23.71 4.38 -25.90
N LYS A 762 -24.87 3.87 -25.46
CA LYS A 762 -25.88 4.63 -24.72
C LYS A 762 -26.04 4.05 -23.33
N GLU A 763 -26.21 4.93 -22.36
CA GLU A 763 -26.31 4.56 -20.95
C GLU A 763 -27.70 4.94 -20.39
N TYR A 764 -28.33 3.95 -19.75
CA TYR A 764 -29.67 4.05 -19.16
C TYR A 764 -29.65 3.46 -17.72
N HIS A 765 -28.52 3.62 -17.04
CA HIS A 765 -28.30 3.12 -15.69
C HIS A 765 -28.96 3.99 -14.61
N THR A 766 -29.11 3.43 -13.41
CA THR A 766 -29.56 4.12 -12.20
C THR A 766 -28.55 3.95 -11.06
N ASP A 767 -28.87 4.50 -9.90
CA ASP A 767 -28.23 4.22 -8.60
C ASP A 767 -28.13 2.71 -8.24
N THR A 768 -29.06 1.92 -8.76
CA THR A 768 -29.33 0.53 -8.39
C THR A 768 -29.05 -0.46 -9.53
N THR A 769 -29.32 -0.06 -10.77
CA THR A 769 -29.29 -0.93 -11.96
C THR A 769 -28.34 -0.41 -13.04
N VAL A 770 -27.80 -1.30 -13.87
CA VAL A 770 -26.94 -0.92 -15.00
C VAL A 770 -27.64 -1.30 -16.31
N ARG A 771 -27.61 -0.40 -17.29
CA ARG A 771 -28.05 -0.66 -18.66
C ARG A 771 -27.15 0.10 -19.63
N PHE A 772 -26.35 -0.62 -20.41
CA PHE A 772 -25.56 -0.06 -21.52
C PHE A 772 -25.98 -0.71 -22.84
N ILE A 773 -26.30 0.09 -23.85
CA ILE A 773 -26.62 -0.37 -25.21
C ILE A 773 -25.44 0.01 -26.11
N ILE A 774 -24.71 -0.99 -26.59
CA ILE A 774 -23.44 -0.84 -27.33
C ILE A 774 -23.67 -1.19 -28.79
N ARG A 775 -23.17 -0.34 -29.71
CA ARG A 775 -23.24 -0.57 -31.16
C ARG A 775 -21.88 -0.90 -31.76
N MET A 776 -21.85 -1.88 -32.65
CA MET A 776 -20.64 -2.43 -33.29
C MET A 776 -20.86 -2.63 -34.79
N SER A 777 -19.77 -2.80 -35.55
CA SER A 777 -19.84 -3.36 -36.90
C SER A 777 -19.96 -4.90 -36.85
N LYS A 778 -20.60 -5.51 -37.85
CA LYS A 778 -20.75 -6.98 -37.94
C LYS A 778 -19.42 -7.73 -37.87
N GLU A 779 -18.36 -7.20 -38.48
CA GLU A 779 -17.00 -7.75 -38.40
C GLU A 779 -16.47 -7.80 -36.95
N LYS A 780 -16.68 -6.71 -36.18
CA LYS A 780 -16.24 -6.63 -34.78
C LYS A 780 -17.14 -7.42 -33.83
N MET A 781 -18.43 -7.57 -34.13
CA MET A 781 -19.29 -8.51 -33.41
C MET A 781 -18.88 -9.97 -33.68
N ALA A 782 -18.52 -10.33 -34.92
CA ALA A 782 -17.98 -11.67 -35.23
C ALA A 782 -16.67 -11.95 -34.48
N GLU A 783 -15.76 -10.95 -34.40
CA GLU A 783 -14.55 -11.04 -33.59
C GLU A 783 -14.85 -11.22 -32.09
N ALA A 784 -15.79 -10.45 -31.54
CA ALA A 784 -16.20 -10.53 -30.13
C ALA A 784 -16.88 -11.87 -29.79
N ASN A 785 -17.69 -12.41 -30.70
CA ASN A 785 -18.27 -13.76 -30.58
C ASN A 785 -17.18 -14.83 -30.57
N ALA A 786 -16.24 -14.79 -31.52
CA ALA A 786 -15.15 -15.76 -31.60
C ALA A 786 -14.20 -15.74 -30.38
N GLN A 787 -14.02 -14.59 -29.74
CA GLN A 787 -13.24 -14.47 -28.49
C GLN A 787 -14.06 -14.75 -27.22
N GLY A 788 -15.39 -14.85 -27.34
CA GLY A 788 -16.35 -14.93 -26.24
C GLY A 788 -16.68 -13.54 -25.68
N ILE A 789 -17.91 -13.08 -25.87
CA ILE A 789 -18.36 -11.71 -25.53
C ILE A 789 -18.06 -11.32 -24.06
N HIS A 790 -18.26 -12.22 -23.10
CA HIS A 790 -17.93 -11.99 -21.68
C HIS A 790 -16.43 -11.72 -21.45
N LYS A 791 -15.54 -12.39 -22.19
CA LYS A 791 -14.09 -12.18 -22.17
C LYS A 791 -13.72 -10.86 -22.85
N TYR A 792 -14.38 -10.55 -23.96
CA TYR A 792 -14.15 -9.35 -24.78
C TYR A 792 -14.48 -8.05 -24.02
N PHE A 793 -15.69 -7.96 -23.45
CA PHE A 793 -16.16 -6.80 -22.67
C PHE A 793 -15.69 -6.80 -21.20
N LYS A 794 -14.80 -7.72 -20.81
CA LYS A 794 -14.35 -7.89 -19.41
C LYS A 794 -15.48 -8.15 -18.40
N LEU A 795 -16.63 -8.68 -18.83
CA LEU A 795 -17.79 -9.03 -18.00
C LEU A 795 -17.60 -10.37 -17.25
N GLN A 796 -16.38 -10.65 -16.81
CA GLN A 796 -16.03 -11.81 -15.99
C GLN A 796 -14.95 -11.43 -14.97
N THR A 797 -15.22 -11.68 -13.68
CA THR A 797 -14.29 -11.40 -12.58
C THR A 797 -14.10 -12.65 -11.73
N VAL A 798 -12.84 -12.98 -11.42
CA VAL A 798 -12.50 -14.15 -10.60
C VAL A 798 -12.55 -13.77 -9.12
N ILE A 799 -13.50 -14.37 -8.39
CA ILE A 799 -13.56 -14.32 -6.93
C ILE A 799 -12.68 -15.45 -6.41
N ASN A 800 -11.69 -15.13 -5.58
CA ASN A 800 -10.71 -16.07 -5.04
C ASN A 800 -10.73 -16.05 -3.52
N SER A 801 -11.08 -17.18 -2.90
CA SER A 801 -11.15 -17.34 -1.44
C SER A 801 -9.91 -18.03 -0.84
N SER A 802 -8.78 -18.05 -1.56
CA SER A 802 -7.55 -18.73 -1.12
C SER A 802 -6.87 -18.14 0.13
N SER A 803 -7.35 -17.00 0.64
CA SER A 803 -6.84 -16.30 1.82
C SER A 803 -8.00 -15.84 2.71
N MET A 804 -8.64 -16.79 3.39
CA MET A 804 -9.56 -16.50 4.49
C MET A 804 -8.75 -16.62 5.79
N VAL A 805 -8.40 -15.48 6.37
CA VAL A 805 -7.64 -15.38 7.63
C VAL A 805 -8.47 -14.54 8.60
N LEU A 806 -8.71 -15.05 9.79
CA LEU A 806 -9.58 -14.43 10.79
C LEU A 806 -8.97 -14.64 12.17
N PHE A 807 -9.30 -13.77 13.13
CA PHE A 807 -9.04 -14.05 14.53
C PHE A 807 -10.03 -15.11 15.03
N ASP A 808 -9.52 -16.15 15.70
CA ASP A 808 -10.33 -17.13 16.39
C ASP A 808 -10.96 -16.58 17.68
N GLU A 809 -11.73 -17.42 18.38
CA GLU A 809 -12.38 -17.11 19.65
C GLU A 809 -11.42 -16.64 20.76
N HIS A 810 -10.13 -16.95 20.65
CA HIS A 810 -9.06 -16.58 21.59
C HIS A 810 -8.16 -15.44 21.11
N GLY A 811 -8.47 -14.80 19.97
CA GLY A 811 -7.63 -13.71 19.43
C GLY A 811 -6.35 -14.16 18.72
N CYS A 812 -6.23 -15.43 18.31
CA CYS A 812 -5.12 -15.90 17.49
C CYS A 812 -5.48 -15.86 15.99
N LEU A 813 -4.54 -15.47 15.12
CA LEU A 813 -4.77 -15.45 13.66
C LEU A 813 -4.74 -16.86 13.06
N ARG A 814 -5.92 -17.37 12.67
CA ARG A 814 -6.08 -18.66 11.97
C ARG A 814 -6.37 -18.45 10.50
N LYS A 815 -5.71 -19.24 9.63
CA LYS A 815 -6.11 -19.41 8.23
C LYS A 815 -7.09 -20.56 8.09
N PHE A 816 -8.21 -20.30 7.43
CA PHE A 816 -9.24 -21.28 7.09
C PHE A 816 -9.11 -21.73 5.62
N GLU A 817 -9.36 -23.01 5.37
CA GLU A 817 -9.29 -23.66 4.06
C GLU A 817 -10.60 -23.48 3.25
N SER A 818 -11.75 -23.35 3.94
CA SER A 818 -13.07 -23.25 3.30
C SER A 818 -14.10 -22.53 4.18
N ALA A 819 -15.18 -22.04 3.57
CA ALA A 819 -16.31 -21.47 4.31
C ALA A 819 -17.04 -22.50 5.20
N LYS A 820 -16.95 -23.81 4.89
CA LYS A 820 -17.48 -24.88 5.76
C LYS A 820 -16.71 -24.96 7.08
N GLU A 821 -15.39 -24.75 7.07
CA GLU A 821 -14.56 -24.75 8.29
C GLU A 821 -14.95 -23.59 9.22
N ILE A 822 -15.11 -22.38 8.67
CA ILE A 822 -15.56 -21.19 9.41
C ILE A 822 -16.94 -21.44 10.05
N LEU A 823 -17.88 -22.04 9.30
CA LEU A 823 -19.21 -22.36 9.80
C LEU A 823 -19.18 -23.39 10.96
N ILE A 824 -18.32 -24.40 10.88
CA ILE A 824 -18.18 -25.43 11.94
C ILE A 824 -17.53 -24.85 13.20
N SER A 825 -16.46 -24.05 13.07
CA SER A 825 -15.87 -23.33 14.20
C SER A 825 -16.89 -22.39 14.87
N PHE A 826 -17.62 -21.60 14.07
CA PHE A 826 -18.68 -20.72 14.57
C PHE A 826 -19.79 -21.51 15.28
N TYR A 827 -20.18 -22.67 14.75
CA TYR A 827 -21.24 -23.50 15.34
C TYR A 827 -20.92 -23.94 16.77
N ASN A 828 -19.67 -24.36 17.02
CA ASN A 828 -19.23 -24.77 18.35
C ASN A 828 -19.27 -23.60 19.35
N VAL A 829 -18.72 -22.44 18.98
CA VAL A 829 -18.71 -21.23 19.82
C VAL A 829 -20.12 -20.75 20.11
N ARG A 830 -21.01 -20.72 19.10
CA ARG A 830 -22.40 -20.27 19.29
C ARG A 830 -23.22 -21.25 20.12
N LEU A 831 -22.99 -22.56 20.01
CA LEU A 831 -23.69 -23.58 20.83
C LEU A 831 -23.32 -23.47 22.32
N ASP A 832 -22.05 -23.25 22.65
CA ASP A 832 -21.59 -22.96 24.02
C ASP A 832 -22.23 -21.67 24.57
N MET A 833 -22.33 -20.62 23.75
CA MET A 833 -23.05 -19.39 24.14
C MET A 833 -24.54 -19.63 24.43
N TYR A 834 -25.22 -20.57 23.75
CA TYR A 834 -26.59 -20.98 24.12
C TYR A 834 -26.66 -21.79 25.42
N VAL A 835 -25.64 -22.59 25.74
CA VAL A 835 -25.55 -23.27 27.06
C VAL A 835 -25.42 -22.22 28.17
N LYS A 836 -24.53 -21.25 28.00
CA LYS A 836 -24.34 -20.11 28.92
C LYS A 836 -25.60 -19.25 29.04
N ARG A 837 -26.27 -18.92 27.93
CA ARG A 837 -27.55 -18.19 27.92
C ARG A 837 -28.66 -18.94 28.64
N LYS A 838 -28.81 -20.26 28.40
CA LYS A 838 -29.82 -21.06 29.12
C LYS A 838 -29.57 -21.02 30.63
N ALA A 839 -28.35 -21.29 31.08
CA ALA A 839 -28.01 -21.27 32.50
C ALA A 839 -28.24 -19.89 33.15
N TYR A 840 -27.90 -18.80 32.44
CA TYR A 840 -28.15 -17.42 32.89
C TYR A 840 -29.66 -17.13 33.02
N LEU A 841 -30.46 -17.48 32.01
CA LEU A 841 -31.90 -17.27 32.01
C LEU A 841 -32.62 -18.11 33.08
N GLU A 842 -32.21 -19.36 33.29
CA GLU A 842 -32.74 -20.22 34.36
C GLU A 842 -32.47 -19.62 35.74
N GLY A 843 -31.22 -19.22 36.02
CA GLY A 843 -30.85 -18.57 37.27
C GLY A 843 -31.58 -17.23 37.50
N HIS A 844 -31.76 -16.44 36.45
CA HIS A 844 -32.47 -15.16 36.53
C HIS A 844 -33.96 -15.34 36.84
N LEU A 845 -34.65 -16.25 36.15
CA LEU A 845 -36.07 -16.55 36.39
C LEU A 845 -36.28 -17.16 37.78
N GLU A 846 -35.38 -18.03 38.24
CA GLU A 846 -35.42 -18.61 39.58
C GLU A 846 -35.19 -17.55 40.67
N ALA A 847 -34.28 -16.60 40.46
CA ALA A 847 -34.10 -15.45 41.34
C ALA A 847 -35.34 -14.52 41.37
N GLN A 848 -35.97 -14.26 40.21
CA GLN A 848 -37.21 -13.48 40.14
C GLN A 848 -38.38 -14.17 40.85
N ALA A 849 -38.60 -15.46 40.63
CA ALA A 849 -39.64 -16.22 41.31
C ALA A 849 -39.44 -16.25 42.84
N ASN A 850 -38.20 -16.39 43.30
CA ASN A 850 -37.87 -16.33 44.74
C ASN A 850 -38.09 -14.93 45.33
N ARG A 851 -37.79 -13.85 44.60
CA ARG A 851 -38.08 -12.47 45.03
C ARG A 851 -39.58 -12.22 45.14
N LEU A 852 -40.38 -12.62 44.14
CA LEU A 852 -41.84 -12.49 44.17
C LEU A 852 -42.46 -13.31 45.32
N LYS A 853 -41.96 -14.53 45.55
CA LYS A 853 -42.34 -15.38 46.69
C LYS A 853 -42.05 -14.71 48.04
N ALA A 854 -40.91 -14.04 48.19
CA ALA A 854 -40.56 -13.30 49.41
C ALA A 854 -41.43 -12.05 49.61
N GLN A 855 -41.76 -11.31 48.54
CA GLN A 855 -42.69 -10.15 48.60
C GLN A 855 -44.12 -10.58 48.97
N ALA A 856 -44.63 -11.66 48.38
CA ALA A 856 -45.95 -12.20 48.74
C ALA A 856 -45.99 -12.68 50.21
N ARG A 857 -44.92 -13.35 50.69
CA ARG A 857 -44.76 -13.73 52.11
C ARG A 857 -44.73 -12.50 53.03
N PHE A 858 -44.05 -11.42 52.65
CA PHE A 858 -43.96 -10.19 53.44
C PHE A 858 -45.32 -9.48 53.57
N ILE A 859 -46.12 -9.40 52.49
CA ILE A 859 -47.48 -8.87 52.56
C ILE A 859 -48.36 -9.74 53.46
N MET A 860 -48.32 -11.07 53.30
CA MET A 860 -49.07 -12.02 54.14
C MET A 860 -48.75 -11.84 55.63
N GLU A 861 -47.48 -11.94 56.04
CA GLU A 861 -47.09 -11.78 57.45
C GLU A 861 -47.34 -10.34 57.99
N LYS A 862 -47.49 -9.32 57.12
CA LYS A 862 -47.89 -7.96 57.54
C LYS A 862 -49.41 -7.79 57.66
N ILE A 863 -50.22 -8.43 56.81
CA ILE A 863 -51.69 -8.46 56.92
C ILE A 863 -52.10 -9.22 58.19
N GLU A 864 -51.43 -10.35 58.49
CA GLU A 864 -51.64 -11.16 59.69
C GLU A 864 -51.15 -10.47 60.99
N GLY A 865 -50.55 -9.27 60.91
CA GLY A 865 -50.03 -8.52 62.06
C GLY A 865 -48.77 -9.12 62.69
N VAL A 866 -48.18 -10.12 62.03
CA VAL A 866 -47.01 -10.90 62.48
C VAL A 866 -45.71 -10.12 62.31
N ILE A 867 -45.60 -9.28 61.28
CA ILE A 867 -44.53 -8.28 61.10
C ILE A 867 -45.04 -6.89 61.48
N LYS A 868 -44.29 -6.16 62.31
CA LYS A 868 -44.63 -4.82 62.81
C LYS A 868 -43.57 -3.81 62.40
N ILE A 869 -43.92 -2.95 61.45
CA ILE A 869 -43.03 -1.91 60.89
C ILE A 869 -43.30 -0.51 61.49
N GLU A 870 -44.40 -0.33 62.21
CA GLU A 870 -44.78 0.96 62.78
C GLU A 870 -43.93 1.34 64.00
N ASN A 871 -43.45 2.58 64.03
CA ASN A 871 -42.57 3.13 65.08
C ASN A 871 -41.26 2.36 65.35
N MET A 872 -40.82 1.48 64.43
CA MET A 872 -39.52 0.79 64.52
C MET A 872 -38.45 1.42 63.61
N LYS A 873 -37.18 1.40 64.06
CA LYS A 873 -36.03 1.83 63.25
C LYS A 873 -35.73 0.79 62.17
N LYS A 874 -35.31 1.22 60.96
CA LYS A 874 -34.98 0.34 59.82
C LYS A 874 -34.10 -0.86 60.22
N LYS A 875 -33.07 -0.63 61.05
CA LYS A 875 -32.18 -1.67 61.58
C LYS A 875 -32.92 -2.81 62.31
N HIS A 876 -33.82 -2.50 63.25
CA HIS A 876 -34.59 -3.53 63.97
C HIS A 876 -35.58 -4.27 63.06
N ILE A 877 -36.08 -3.63 62.00
CA ILE A 877 -36.96 -4.28 61.01
C ILE A 877 -36.14 -5.27 60.16
N VAL A 878 -34.92 -4.89 59.75
CA VAL A 878 -34.00 -5.81 59.04
C VAL A 878 -33.54 -6.96 59.93
N GLU A 879 -33.24 -6.70 61.21
CA GLU A 879 -32.94 -7.75 62.19
C GLU A 879 -34.12 -8.74 62.32
N GLN A 880 -35.35 -8.27 62.44
CA GLN A 880 -36.56 -9.12 62.43
C GLN A 880 -36.75 -9.91 61.12
N LEU A 881 -36.40 -9.35 59.96
CA LEU A 881 -36.46 -10.07 58.68
C LEU A 881 -35.40 -11.18 58.59
N VAL A 882 -34.20 -10.94 59.10
CA VAL A 882 -33.11 -11.93 59.19
C VAL A 882 -33.50 -13.08 60.13
N GLU A 883 -34.01 -12.78 61.33
CA GLU A 883 -34.49 -13.80 62.29
C GLU A 883 -35.59 -14.69 61.71
N ARG A 884 -36.49 -14.12 60.90
CA ARG A 884 -37.60 -14.85 60.25
C ARG A 884 -37.20 -15.55 58.94
N GLY A 885 -35.89 -15.58 58.62
CA GLY A 885 -35.35 -16.28 57.46
C GLY A 885 -35.85 -15.73 56.12
N TYR A 886 -36.04 -14.41 56.01
CA TYR A 886 -36.23 -13.79 54.70
C TYR A 886 -34.89 -13.75 53.95
N PRO A 887 -34.86 -14.06 52.64
CA PRO A 887 -33.66 -13.85 51.85
C PRO A 887 -33.42 -12.35 51.64
N ALA A 888 -32.16 -11.93 51.73
CA ALA A 888 -31.70 -10.71 51.05
C ALA A 888 -31.98 -10.82 49.53
N ASP A 889 -32.23 -9.70 48.86
CA ASP A 889 -32.78 -9.62 47.49
C ASP A 889 -32.17 -10.67 46.54
N PRO A 890 -32.93 -11.74 46.19
CA PRO A 890 -32.40 -12.84 45.40
C PRO A 890 -31.86 -12.41 44.04
N VAL A 891 -32.43 -11.34 43.45
CA VAL A 891 -31.99 -10.83 42.14
C VAL A 891 -30.71 -10.00 42.28
N LYS A 892 -30.56 -9.24 43.37
CA LYS A 892 -29.32 -8.51 43.69
C LYS A 892 -28.17 -9.50 43.93
N LYS A 893 -28.36 -10.46 44.84
CA LYS A 893 -27.33 -11.46 45.18
C LYS A 893 -27.00 -12.41 44.05
N TRP A 894 -27.97 -12.76 43.22
CA TRP A 894 -27.68 -13.56 42.02
C TRP A 894 -26.85 -12.75 41.00
N LYS A 895 -27.15 -11.47 40.78
CA LYS A 895 -26.32 -10.59 39.93
C LYS A 895 -24.92 -10.39 40.51
N GLU A 896 -24.79 -10.19 41.82
CA GLU A 896 -23.50 -10.05 42.49
C GLU A 896 -22.67 -11.34 42.38
N ALA A 897 -23.25 -12.51 42.66
CA ALA A 897 -22.57 -13.80 42.54
C ALA A 897 -22.18 -14.12 41.09
N GLU A 898 -23.03 -13.81 40.11
CA GLU A 898 -22.75 -14.01 38.68
C GLU A 898 -21.72 -13.00 38.16
N ASN A 899 -21.74 -11.74 38.63
CA ASN A 899 -20.69 -10.76 38.35
C ASN A 899 -19.35 -11.21 38.95
N MET A 900 -19.30 -11.64 40.22
CA MET A 900 -18.08 -12.17 40.85
C MET A 900 -17.57 -13.43 40.15
N ARG A 901 -18.47 -14.30 39.67
CA ARG A 901 -18.11 -15.48 38.88
C ARG A 901 -17.52 -15.10 37.52
N LYS A 902 -18.04 -14.04 36.88
CA LYS A 902 -17.50 -13.49 35.63
C LYS A 902 -16.18 -12.77 35.85
N LEU A 903 -16.03 -12.04 36.96
CA LEU A 903 -14.76 -11.44 37.37
C LEU A 903 -13.67 -12.51 37.52
N LYS A 904 -13.96 -13.60 38.24
CA LYS A 904 -13.06 -14.75 38.40
C LYS A 904 -12.81 -15.59 37.14
N ALA A 905 -13.56 -15.35 36.08
CA ALA A 905 -13.31 -15.88 34.74
C ALA A 905 -12.66 -14.84 33.80
N MET A 906 -12.55 -13.59 34.24
CA MET A 906 -11.83 -12.50 33.59
C MET A 906 -10.46 -12.25 34.25
N GLU A 907 -10.20 -12.76 35.46
CA GLU A 907 -8.84 -12.90 36.03
C GLU A 907 -7.90 -13.73 35.13
N GLU A 908 -8.43 -14.55 34.20
CA GLU A 908 -7.65 -15.22 33.14
C GLU A 908 -7.26 -14.27 31.97
N PHE A 909 -7.79 -13.04 31.93
CA PHE A 909 -7.57 -12.03 30.89
C PHE A 909 -7.51 -10.60 31.48
N ILE A 910 -6.42 -10.32 32.20
CA ILE A 910 -6.06 -9.05 32.86
C ILE A 910 -6.78 -8.83 34.21
N ASP A 911 -5.99 -8.41 35.20
CA ASP A 911 -6.40 -8.13 36.59
C ASP A 911 -7.26 -6.85 36.66
N GLU A 912 -8.56 -7.00 36.38
CA GLU A 912 -9.52 -5.89 36.32
C GLU A 912 -10.73 -6.04 37.28
N THR A 913 -10.71 -5.21 38.32
CA THR A 913 -11.87 -4.54 38.96
C THR A 913 -12.76 -5.28 39.99
N GLU A 914 -12.41 -5.17 41.28
CA GLU A 914 -13.43 -4.94 42.32
C GLU A 914 -14.05 -3.52 42.21
N GLU A 915 -14.69 -3.21 41.07
CA GLU A 915 -15.47 -1.98 40.86
C GLU A 915 -16.70 -2.19 39.96
N VAL A 916 -17.82 -2.58 40.56
CA VAL A 916 -19.16 -2.36 39.99
C VAL A 916 -20.03 -1.65 41.03
N LYS A 917 -19.83 -0.33 41.14
CA LYS A 917 -20.81 0.62 41.69
C LYS A 917 -20.93 1.79 40.71
N GLU A 918 -22.14 2.26 40.47
CA GLU A 918 -22.39 3.37 39.55
C GLU A 918 -22.04 4.71 40.21
N GLU A 919 -21.56 5.69 39.43
CA GLU A 919 -21.21 7.02 39.95
C GLU A 919 -22.46 7.76 40.46
N GLY A 920 -22.72 7.68 41.77
CA GLY A 920 -23.88 8.33 42.39
C GLY A 920 -24.11 8.05 43.87
N GLU A 921 -23.57 6.95 44.42
CA GLU A 921 -23.72 6.60 45.84
C GLU A 921 -22.45 6.93 46.65
N GLU A 922 -22.65 7.46 47.86
CA GLU A 922 -21.60 7.69 48.86
C GLU A 922 -21.02 6.33 49.34
N GLU A 923 -19.86 6.32 50.03
CA GLU A 923 -19.23 5.09 50.53
C GLU A 923 -20.06 4.39 51.62
N ALA A 924 -21.08 3.65 51.18
CA ALA A 924 -21.97 2.86 52.03
C ALA A 924 -21.19 1.86 52.88
N THR A 925 -21.37 1.93 54.20
CA THR A 925 -20.71 1.04 55.16
C THR A 925 -21.22 -0.40 55.04
N GLU A 926 -20.55 -1.37 55.68
CA GLU A 926 -21.07 -2.75 55.74
C GLU A 926 -22.48 -2.83 56.37
N GLU A 927 -22.83 -1.91 57.29
CA GLU A 927 -24.18 -1.81 57.83
C GLU A 927 -25.18 -1.33 56.77
N ASP A 928 -24.82 -0.32 55.98
CA ASP A 928 -25.67 0.21 54.90
C ASP A 928 -25.90 -0.81 53.79
N VAL A 929 -24.87 -1.58 53.42
CA VAL A 929 -25.01 -2.68 52.46
C VAL A 929 -26.02 -3.71 52.97
N ARG A 930 -25.92 -4.14 54.24
CA ARG A 930 -26.90 -5.05 54.88
C ARG A 930 -28.31 -4.45 54.98
N LEU A 931 -28.44 -3.14 55.14
CA LEU A 931 -29.74 -2.44 55.12
C LEU A 931 -30.34 -2.37 53.71
N SER A 932 -29.52 -2.23 52.66
CA SER A 932 -29.96 -2.19 51.26
C SER A 932 -30.50 -3.54 50.76
N ASP A 933 -29.96 -4.64 51.26
CA ASP A 933 -30.29 -6.02 50.88
C ASP A 933 -31.78 -6.38 51.06
N TYR A 934 -32.52 -5.64 51.89
CA TYR A 934 -33.94 -5.86 52.18
C TYR A 934 -34.86 -4.74 51.65
N ASP A 935 -34.32 -3.72 50.96
CA ASP A 935 -35.14 -2.62 50.46
C ASP A 935 -36.15 -3.05 49.39
N TYR A 936 -35.97 -4.21 48.76
CA TYR A 936 -37.00 -4.80 47.88
C TYR A 936 -38.31 -5.20 48.60
N LEU A 937 -38.28 -5.31 49.93
CA LEU A 937 -39.46 -5.46 50.80
C LEU A 937 -39.86 -4.11 51.43
N LEU A 938 -38.87 -3.35 51.92
CA LEU A 938 -39.11 -2.13 52.71
C LEU A 938 -39.55 -0.92 51.86
N SER A 939 -39.24 -0.88 50.57
CA SER A 939 -39.67 0.17 49.63
C SER A 939 -41.09 -0.01 49.09
N MET A 940 -41.82 -1.06 49.49
CA MET A 940 -43.18 -1.31 49.03
C MET A 940 -44.15 -0.26 49.56
N ALA A 941 -44.73 0.54 48.65
CA ALA A 941 -45.68 1.59 49.00
C ALA A 941 -46.89 1.01 49.75
N LEU A 942 -47.33 1.68 50.83
CA LEU A 942 -48.37 1.19 51.75
C LEU A 942 -49.67 0.74 51.06
N ILE A 943 -50.06 1.41 49.97
CA ILE A 943 -51.25 1.07 49.16
C ILE A 943 -51.17 -0.31 48.46
N ARG A 944 -49.98 -0.93 48.42
CA ARG A 944 -49.74 -2.27 47.85
C ARG A 944 -49.75 -3.40 48.88
N LEU A 945 -49.99 -3.12 50.17
CA LEU A 945 -50.16 -4.15 51.19
C LEU A 945 -51.64 -4.54 51.31
N SER A 946 -52.18 -5.09 50.20
CA SER A 946 -53.52 -5.66 50.12
C SER A 946 -53.45 -7.14 49.76
N GLU A 947 -54.50 -7.89 50.08
CA GLU A 947 -54.62 -9.29 49.67
C GLU A 947 -54.62 -9.45 48.14
N GLU A 948 -55.26 -8.51 47.42
CA GLU A 948 -55.29 -8.47 45.95
C GLU A 948 -53.89 -8.39 45.33
N GLU A 949 -52.99 -7.54 45.86
CA GLU A 949 -51.62 -7.42 45.35
C GLU A 949 -50.78 -8.66 45.76
N LYS A 950 -51.05 -9.29 46.91
CA LYS A 950 -50.44 -10.57 47.31
C LYS A 950 -50.85 -11.72 46.37
N ASP A 951 -52.12 -11.86 46.03
CA ASP A 951 -52.59 -12.90 45.10
C ASP A 951 -52.11 -12.65 43.66
N LYS A 952 -52.01 -11.38 43.25
CA LYS A 952 -51.37 -10.97 42.00
C LYS A 952 -49.87 -11.31 41.98
N LEU A 953 -49.12 -11.05 43.05
CA LEU A 953 -47.68 -11.41 43.14
C LEU A 953 -47.47 -12.93 43.16
N LEU A 954 -48.40 -13.70 43.74
CA LEU A 954 -48.42 -15.17 43.65
C LEU A 954 -48.68 -15.63 42.21
N LYS A 955 -49.61 -14.99 41.48
CA LYS A 955 -49.86 -15.25 40.07
C LYS A 955 -48.68 -14.89 39.16
N ASP A 956 -48.04 -13.73 39.40
CA ASP A 956 -46.84 -13.30 38.68
C ASP A 956 -45.65 -14.24 38.95
N ARG A 957 -45.53 -14.75 40.19
CA ARG A 957 -44.57 -15.83 40.55
C ARG A 957 -44.85 -17.09 39.75
N ASP A 958 -46.10 -17.52 39.66
CA ASP A 958 -46.46 -18.77 39.00
C ASP A 958 -46.24 -18.70 37.48
N VAL A 959 -46.54 -17.55 36.85
CA VAL A 959 -46.12 -17.27 35.46
C VAL A 959 -44.60 -17.39 35.29
N LYS A 960 -43.79 -16.90 36.26
CA LYS A 960 -42.33 -17.04 36.20
C LYS A 960 -41.82 -18.46 36.45
N ILE A 961 -42.56 -19.27 37.22
CA ILE A 961 -42.27 -20.70 37.40
C ILE A 961 -42.62 -21.48 36.13
N ASP A 962 -43.73 -21.16 35.46
CA ASP A 962 -44.11 -21.78 34.18
C ASP A 962 -43.16 -21.40 33.04
N GLU A 963 -42.70 -20.14 32.98
CA GLU A 963 -41.60 -19.72 32.09
C GLU A 963 -40.32 -20.53 32.35
N LEU A 964 -39.93 -20.70 33.63
CA LEU A 964 -38.76 -21.48 34.03
C LEU A 964 -38.89 -22.97 33.68
N ASN A 965 -40.06 -23.56 33.87
CA ASN A 965 -40.35 -24.95 33.50
C ASN A 965 -40.29 -25.16 31.98
N SER A 966 -40.86 -24.22 31.21
CA SER A 966 -40.77 -24.20 29.75
C SER A 966 -39.32 -24.07 29.25
N LEU A 967 -38.54 -23.17 29.85
CA LEU A 967 -37.11 -23.02 29.54
C LEU A 967 -36.29 -24.27 29.91
N LYS A 968 -36.55 -24.88 31.07
CA LYS A 968 -35.92 -26.13 31.51
C LYS A 968 -36.17 -27.26 30.50
N ALA A 969 -37.37 -27.35 29.92
CA ALA A 969 -37.72 -28.33 28.88
C ALA A 969 -37.06 -28.08 27.51
N LYS A 970 -36.78 -26.82 27.13
CA LYS A 970 -36.11 -26.50 25.85
C LYS A 970 -34.62 -26.88 25.87
N THR A 971 -34.11 -27.45 24.79
CA THR A 971 -32.66 -27.67 24.62
C THR A 971 -31.96 -26.42 24.08
N PRO A 972 -30.64 -26.25 24.27
CA PRO A 972 -29.86 -25.17 23.63
C PRO A 972 -30.00 -25.15 22.10
N LYS A 973 -30.06 -26.32 21.44
CA LYS A 973 -30.34 -26.44 20.00
C LYS A 973 -31.74 -25.87 19.64
N MET A 974 -32.77 -26.11 20.45
CA MET A 974 -34.14 -25.60 20.22
C MET A 974 -34.23 -24.07 20.35
N LEU A 975 -33.60 -23.47 21.38
CA LEU A 975 -33.55 -22.01 21.55
C LEU A 975 -32.92 -21.32 20.33
N TRP A 976 -31.88 -21.92 19.74
CA TRP A 976 -31.27 -21.40 18.53
C TRP A 976 -32.16 -21.55 17.29
N ILE A 977 -32.92 -22.64 17.16
CA ILE A 977 -33.90 -22.82 16.07
C ILE A 977 -34.98 -21.71 16.12
N GLU A 978 -35.49 -21.40 17.32
CA GLU A 978 -36.48 -20.33 17.53
C GLU A 978 -35.93 -18.94 17.13
N ASP A 979 -34.72 -18.59 17.56
CA ASP A 979 -34.05 -17.33 17.16
C ASP A 979 -33.82 -17.26 15.63
N LEU A 980 -33.43 -18.37 14.99
CA LEU A 980 -33.19 -18.45 13.54
C LEU A 980 -34.47 -18.26 12.71
N ASP A 981 -35.60 -18.79 13.16
CA ASP A 981 -36.87 -18.62 12.45
C ASP A 981 -37.46 -17.21 12.65
N ASN A 982 -37.39 -16.65 13.86
CA ASN A 982 -37.71 -15.24 14.13
C ASN A 982 -36.87 -14.30 13.23
N PHE A 983 -35.58 -14.57 13.08
CA PHE A 983 -34.72 -13.83 12.14
C PHE A 983 -35.18 -13.93 10.68
N LEU A 984 -35.60 -15.12 10.22
CA LEU A 984 -36.12 -15.28 8.86
C LEU A 984 -37.42 -14.50 8.63
N GLU A 985 -38.34 -14.48 9.61
CA GLU A 985 -39.57 -13.67 9.54
C GLU A 985 -39.27 -12.16 9.48
N VAL A 986 -38.33 -11.68 10.30
CA VAL A 986 -37.90 -10.27 10.31
C VAL A 986 -37.21 -9.90 8.99
N LEU A 987 -36.41 -10.80 8.41
CA LEU A 987 -35.78 -10.62 7.10
C LEU A 987 -36.82 -10.61 5.96
N ASP A 988 -37.78 -11.53 5.95
CA ASP A 988 -38.88 -11.59 4.96
C ASP A 988 -39.85 -10.40 5.04
N LYS A 989 -39.92 -9.74 6.20
CA LYS A 989 -40.62 -8.47 6.38
C LYS A 989 -39.80 -7.29 5.86
N TYR A 990 -38.49 -7.26 6.14
CA TYR A 990 -37.59 -6.19 5.71
C TYR A 990 -37.38 -6.17 4.18
N GLU A 991 -37.04 -7.32 3.57
CA GLU A 991 -36.87 -7.42 2.11
C GLU A 991 -38.15 -7.06 1.34
N ARG A 992 -39.32 -7.25 1.94
CA ARG A 992 -40.62 -6.91 1.33
C ARG A 992 -40.83 -5.40 1.28
N LEU A 993 -40.51 -4.69 2.37
CA LEU A 993 -40.57 -3.23 2.42
C LEU A 993 -39.60 -2.61 1.39
N GLU A 994 -38.35 -3.09 1.31
CA GLU A 994 -37.40 -2.62 0.29
C GLU A 994 -37.94 -2.78 -1.15
N ARG A 995 -38.60 -3.92 -1.45
CA ARG A 995 -39.22 -4.16 -2.77
C ARG A 995 -40.44 -3.27 -3.03
N GLU A 996 -41.25 -3.01 -2.01
CA GLU A 996 -42.42 -2.13 -2.09
C GLU A 996 -42.04 -0.66 -2.27
N GLU A 997 -40.99 -0.19 -1.60
CA GLU A 997 -40.40 1.13 -1.78
C GLU A 997 -39.81 1.30 -3.19
N ALA A 998 -38.99 0.35 -3.65
CA ALA A 998 -38.41 0.36 -4.99
C ALA A 998 -39.50 0.35 -6.09
N ALA A 999 -40.54 -0.47 -5.94
CA ALA A 999 -41.67 -0.51 -6.88
C ALA A 999 -42.51 0.79 -6.84
N SER A 1000 -42.57 1.47 -5.70
CA SER A 1000 -43.28 2.75 -5.54
C SER A 1000 -42.52 3.91 -6.17
N ALA A 1001 -41.20 3.95 -6.04
CA ALA A 1001 -40.33 4.93 -6.70
C ALA A 1001 -40.49 4.89 -8.24
N VAL A 1002 -40.51 3.68 -8.83
CA VAL A 1002 -40.73 3.49 -10.27
C VAL A 1002 -42.13 3.96 -10.70
N LYS A 1003 -43.18 3.69 -9.90
CA LYS A 1003 -44.56 4.11 -10.23
C LYS A 1003 -44.77 5.62 -10.14
N GLY A 1004 -44.09 6.32 -9.23
CA GLY A 1004 -44.22 7.77 -9.03
C GLY A 1004 -43.84 8.61 -10.27
N VAL A 1005 -42.92 8.10 -11.10
CA VAL A 1005 -42.50 8.77 -12.34
C VAL A 1005 -43.59 8.75 -13.42
N VAL A 1006 -44.47 7.73 -13.41
CA VAL A 1006 -45.47 7.48 -14.47
C VAL A 1006 -46.73 8.35 -14.32
N THR A 1007 -47.02 8.87 -13.13
CA THR A 1007 -48.31 9.52 -12.81
C THR A 1007 -48.32 11.05 -12.95
N SER A 1008 -47.18 11.69 -13.13
CA SER A 1008 -47.06 13.16 -13.26
C SER A 1008 -47.63 13.73 -14.57
N GLY A 1009 -47.91 12.89 -15.58
CA GLY A 1009 -48.24 13.28 -16.95
C GLY A 1009 -49.73 13.38 -17.33
N LYS A 1010 -50.66 13.68 -16.40
CA LYS A 1010 -52.10 13.83 -16.73
C LYS A 1010 -52.68 15.16 -16.22
N GLY A 1011 -52.57 16.20 -17.06
CA GLY A 1011 -52.84 17.59 -16.64
C GLY A 1011 -53.48 18.54 -17.65
N ASN A 1012 -54.11 18.09 -18.76
CA ASN A 1012 -55.15 18.88 -19.46
C ASN A 1012 -55.93 18.08 -20.52
N LYS A 1013 -57.18 18.50 -20.80
CA LYS A 1013 -57.97 18.08 -21.98
C LYS A 1013 -58.05 19.25 -22.96
N GLY A 1014 -57.67 19.06 -24.24
CA GLY A 1014 -57.70 20.15 -25.21
C GLY A 1014 -57.37 19.80 -26.67
N SER A 1015 -58.35 19.24 -27.39
CA SER A 1015 -58.52 19.29 -28.85
C SER A 1015 -57.50 18.67 -29.82
N SER A 1016 -58.02 18.38 -31.03
CA SER A 1016 -57.36 18.05 -32.30
C SER A 1016 -56.69 16.67 -32.48
N ARG A 1017 -56.68 16.23 -33.75
CA ARG A 1017 -56.17 14.94 -34.24
C ARG A 1017 -54.91 15.14 -35.08
N ASN A 1018 -53.87 14.36 -34.83
CA ASN A 1018 -53.15 13.69 -35.93
C ASN A 1018 -52.32 12.49 -35.43
N ALA A 1019 -51.95 11.60 -36.35
CA ALA A 1019 -51.47 10.25 -36.01
C ALA A 1019 -49.94 10.10 -35.91
N LYS A 1020 -49.52 8.97 -35.34
CA LYS A 1020 -48.15 8.40 -35.38
C LYS A 1020 -47.00 9.26 -34.80
N LYS A 1021 -46.91 9.29 -33.47
CA LYS A 1021 -45.63 9.06 -32.78
C LYS A 1021 -45.82 7.97 -31.73
N LYS A 1022 -45.05 6.88 -31.80
CA LYS A 1022 -44.89 5.96 -30.66
C LYS A 1022 -44.22 6.77 -29.53
N ALA A 1023 -44.68 6.62 -28.29
CA ALA A 1023 -43.99 7.22 -27.15
C ALA A 1023 -42.69 6.46 -26.90
N ASN A 1024 -41.56 7.16 -26.88
CA ASN A 1024 -40.31 6.63 -26.32
C ASN A 1024 -40.44 6.62 -24.79
N THR A 1025 -41.14 5.64 -24.25
CA THR A 1025 -41.07 5.33 -22.82
C THR A 1025 -39.68 4.80 -22.53
N ILE A 1026 -38.84 5.58 -21.85
CA ILE A 1026 -37.47 5.16 -21.50
C ILE A 1026 -37.57 4.04 -20.45
N THR A 1027 -37.45 2.80 -20.90
CA THR A 1027 -37.45 1.62 -20.02
C THR A 1027 -36.08 1.45 -19.37
N VAL A 1028 -36.03 1.64 -18.05
CA VAL A 1028 -34.86 1.28 -17.21
C VAL A 1028 -34.71 -0.25 -17.09
N MET A 1029 -35.81 -0.98 -17.29
CA MET A 1029 -35.81 -2.44 -17.34
C MET A 1029 -35.35 -2.95 -18.71
N PRO A 1030 -34.72 -4.13 -18.79
CA PRO A 1030 -34.23 -4.71 -20.05
C PRO A 1030 -35.37 -4.94 -21.06
N GLU A 1031 -35.02 -4.97 -22.35
CA GLU A 1031 -35.99 -5.17 -23.42
C GLU A 1031 -36.45 -6.64 -23.53
N SER A 1032 -37.76 -6.84 -23.65
CA SER A 1032 -38.41 -8.16 -23.64
C SER A 1032 -38.12 -9.04 -24.87
N GLU A 1033 -37.38 -8.52 -25.85
CA GLU A 1033 -37.04 -9.18 -27.11
C GLU A 1033 -35.54 -9.55 -27.20
N GLY A 1034 -34.73 -9.17 -26.20
CA GLY A 1034 -33.28 -9.44 -26.18
C GLY A 1034 -32.93 -10.89 -25.83
N ILE A 1035 -32.02 -11.50 -26.59
CA ILE A 1035 -31.58 -12.89 -26.38
C ILE A 1035 -30.40 -12.90 -25.39
N ARG A 1036 -30.62 -13.40 -24.16
CA ARG A 1036 -29.56 -13.60 -23.14
C ARG A 1036 -28.46 -14.50 -23.71
N ILE A 1037 -27.22 -14.04 -23.66
CA ILE A 1037 -26.05 -14.81 -24.07
C ILE A 1037 -25.53 -15.54 -22.82
N PRO A 1038 -25.55 -16.90 -22.76
CA PRO A 1038 -25.10 -17.61 -21.57
C PRO A 1038 -23.58 -17.49 -21.37
N PRO A 1039 -23.10 -17.35 -20.12
CA PRO A 1039 -21.67 -17.28 -19.85
C PRO A 1039 -20.97 -18.62 -20.16
N GLN A 1040 -19.82 -18.56 -20.82
CA GLN A 1040 -19.00 -19.74 -21.12
C GLN A 1040 -17.66 -19.69 -20.37
N ILE A 1041 -17.44 -20.67 -19.49
CA ILE A 1041 -16.15 -20.86 -18.82
C ILE A 1041 -15.12 -21.36 -19.84
N THR A 1042 -14.26 -20.47 -20.31
CA THR A 1042 -13.17 -20.83 -21.25
C THR A 1042 -12.22 -21.89 -20.68
N SER A 1043 -11.71 -22.76 -21.56
CA SER A 1043 -10.71 -23.79 -21.23
C SER A 1043 -9.47 -23.20 -20.55
N ASP A 1044 -9.00 -22.04 -21.02
CA ASP A 1044 -7.96 -21.19 -20.40
C ASP A 1044 -8.09 -21.07 -18.88
N LEU A 1045 -9.32 -20.92 -18.38
CA LEU A 1045 -9.62 -20.69 -16.96
C LEU A 1045 -9.69 -22.01 -16.18
N ARG A 1046 -10.21 -23.08 -16.78
CA ARG A 1046 -10.23 -24.42 -16.18
C ARG A 1046 -8.81 -24.97 -15.99
N GLU A 1047 -7.98 -24.92 -17.04
CA GLU A 1047 -6.56 -25.31 -16.92
C GLU A 1047 -5.81 -24.50 -15.84
N LYS A 1048 -6.10 -23.20 -15.69
CA LYS A 1048 -5.47 -22.33 -14.67
C LYS A 1048 -6.03 -22.55 -13.26
N ALA A 1049 -7.21 -23.14 -13.13
CA ALA A 1049 -7.74 -23.66 -11.87
C ALA A 1049 -7.03 -24.98 -11.53
N GLU A 1050 -7.12 -25.98 -12.40
CA GLU A 1050 -6.51 -27.30 -12.24
C GLU A 1050 -5.01 -27.23 -11.92
N LYS A 1051 -4.24 -26.42 -12.66
CA LYS A 1051 -2.79 -26.21 -12.41
C LYS A 1051 -2.51 -25.53 -11.08
N ALA A 1052 -3.45 -24.76 -10.54
CA ALA A 1052 -3.34 -24.17 -9.21
C ALA A 1052 -3.77 -25.14 -8.10
N ASP A 1053 -4.78 -25.98 -8.34
CA ASP A 1053 -5.21 -27.02 -7.38
C ASP A 1053 -4.16 -28.11 -7.24
N GLN A 1054 -3.52 -28.53 -8.35
CA GLN A 1054 -2.35 -29.41 -8.33
C GLN A 1054 -1.20 -28.81 -7.48
N VAL A 1055 -1.00 -27.49 -7.50
CA VAL A 1055 -0.02 -26.81 -6.64
C VAL A 1055 -0.50 -26.74 -5.19
N LYS A 1056 -1.78 -26.44 -4.92
CA LYS A 1056 -2.34 -26.40 -3.56
C LYS A 1056 -2.27 -27.79 -2.90
N GLN A 1057 -2.69 -28.84 -3.59
CA GLN A 1057 -2.69 -30.20 -3.07
C GLN A 1057 -1.26 -30.72 -2.89
N ARG A 1058 -0.33 -30.39 -3.81
CA ARG A 1058 1.10 -30.65 -3.61
C ARG A 1058 1.68 -29.92 -2.38
N MET A 1059 1.22 -28.70 -2.06
CA MET A 1059 1.60 -27.99 -0.84
C MET A 1059 1.01 -28.61 0.43
N ILE A 1060 -0.26 -29.07 0.39
CA ILE A 1060 -0.91 -29.77 1.51
C ILE A 1060 -0.13 -31.05 1.83
N ASN A 1061 0.07 -31.92 0.83
CA ASN A 1061 0.81 -33.17 1.00
C ASN A 1061 2.26 -32.92 1.50
N LEU A 1062 2.91 -31.82 1.08
CA LEU A 1062 4.24 -31.43 1.57
C LEU A 1062 4.21 -31.02 3.05
N ARG A 1063 3.15 -30.31 3.48
CA ARG A 1063 2.94 -29.88 4.89
C ARG A 1063 2.58 -31.05 5.79
N GLU A 1064 1.84 -32.03 5.27
CA GLU A 1064 1.51 -33.28 5.97
C GLU A 1064 2.75 -34.17 6.11
N ALA A 1065 3.53 -34.36 5.04
CA ALA A 1065 4.81 -35.07 5.10
C ALA A 1065 5.81 -34.40 6.07
N ALA A 1066 5.84 -33.05 6.10
CA ALA A 1066 6.65 -32.28 7.06
C ALA A 1066 6.17 -32.46 8.52
N LYS A 1067 4.85 -32.53 8.77
CA LYS A 1067 4.30 -32.86 10.09
C LYS A 1067 4.58 -34.32 10.51
N ALA A 1068 4.65 -35.25 9.56
CA ALA A 1068 4.90 -36.66 9.79
C ALA A 1068 6.40 -37.01 9.90
N GLY A 1069 7.30 -36.08 9.60
CA GLY A 1069 8.76 -36.33 9.57
C GLY A 1069 9.25 -37.19 8.42
N ASP A 1070 8.41 -37.45 7.40
CA ASP A 1070 8.77 -38.32 6.27
C ASP A 1070 9.64 -37.58 5.25
N GLU A 1071 10.97 -37.64 5.46
CA GLU A 1071 11.95 -37.11 4.52
C GLU A 1071 11.78 -37.64 3.09
N GLU A 1072 11.34 -38.88 2.89
CA GLU A 1072 11.26 -39.46 1.55
C GLU A 1072 10.04 -38.94 0.79
N ALA A 1073 8.89 -38.82 1.46
CA ALA A 1073 7.72 -38.13 0.92
C ALA A 1073 8.02 -36.65 0.65
N ILE A 1074 8.70 -35.93 1.55
CA ILE A 1074 9.15 -34.55 1.32
C ILE A 1074 10.04 -34.49 0.07
N LYS A 1075 11.02 -35.39 -0.07
CA LYS A 1075 11.98 -35.41 -1.19
C LYS A 1075 11.32 -35.78 -2.53
N LYS A 1076 10.31 -36.66 -2.51
CA LYS A 1076 9.43 -36.99 -3.66
C LYS A 1076 8.56 -35.79 -4.06
N LEU A 1077 7.84 -35.19 -3.10
CA LEU A 1077 6.90 -34.08 -3.32
C LEU A 1077 7.61 -32.76 -3.66
N ALA A 1078 8.80 -32.49 -3.11
CA ALA A 1078 9.62 -31.33 -3.44
C ALA A 1078 10.08 -31.33 -4.92
N GLY A 1079 10.20 -32.51 -5.54
CA GLY A 1079 10.23 -32.73 -6.99
C GLY A 1079 11.15 -31.82 -7.81
N ARG A 1080 12.41 -32.26 -7.99
CA ARG A 1080 13.50 -31.66 -8.80
C ARG A 1080 13.03 -30.65 -9.87
N LYS A 1081 13.58 -29.43 -9.84
CA LYS A 1081 13.57 -28.49 -10.99
C LYS A 1081 14.10 -29.19 -12.24
N ARG A 1082 13.22 -29.58 -13.16
CA ARG A 1082 13.57 -30.34 -14.36
C ARG A 1082 13.97 -29.37 -15.48
N ALA A 1083 15.26 -29.14 -15.64
CA ALA A 1083 15.79 -28.40 -16.78
C ALA A 1083 15.47 -29.16 -18.07
N THR A 1084 14.78 -28.52 -19.01
CA THR A 1084 14.43 -29.10 -20.32
C THR A 1084 15.49 -28.75 -21.36
N GLY A 1085 16.55 -29.55 -21.39
CA GLY A 1085 17.45 -29.71 -22.54
C GLY A 1085 17.30 -31.13 -23.11
N PRO A 1086 17.39 -31.35 -24.44
CA PRO A 1086 17.11 -32.68 -25.02
C PRO A 1086 18.16 -33.75 -24.71
N ARG A 1087 17.73 -35.01 -24.68
CA ARG A 1087 18.57 -36.18 -25.08
C ARG A 1087 18.73 -36.12 -26.62
N THR A 1088 19.74 -36.66 -27.29
CA THR A 1088 20.63 -37.84 -27.09
C THR A 1088 22.08 -37.46 -27.52
N VAL A 1089 23.16 -38.26 -27.49
CA VAL A 1089 23.40 -39.72 -27.64
C VAL A 1089 24.57 -40.20 -26.73
N ALA A 1090 24.64 -41.53 -26.53
CA ALA A 1090 25.56 -42.39 -25.78
C ALA A 1090 26.99 -41.92 -25.38
N GLY A 1091 27.45 -42.44 -24.23
CA GLY A 1091 28.85 -42.44 -23.77
C GLY A 1091 28.99 -42.90 -22.31
N ALA A 1092 29.43 -44.14 -22.06
CA ALA A 1092 29.75 -44.65 -20.72
C ALA A 1092 31.28 -44.49 -20.46
N LYS A 1093 31.88 -44.71 -19.27
CA LYS A 1093 31.53 -45.53 -18.08
C LYS A 1093 32.48 -45.16 -16.89
N VAL A 1094 32.30 -45.77 -15.69
CA VAL A 1094 33.21 -45.78 -14.50
C VAL A 1094 33.16 -44.48 -13.64
N VAL A 1095 32.76 -44.39 -12.34
CA VAL A 1095 33.08 -45.10 -11.06
C VAL A 1095 34.40 -44.56 -10.43
N ALA A 1096 34.58 -44.20 -9.13
CA ALA A 1096 33.90 -44.52 -7.85
C ALA A 1096 33.83 -43.30 -6.86
N LYS A 1097 33.10 -43.34 -5.71
CA LYS A 1097 33.55 -43.51 -4.28
C LYS A 1097 34.70 -42.56 -3.81
N LYS A 1098 34.79 -42.04 -2.56
CA LYS A 1098 34.11 -42.16 -1.23
C LYS A 1098 34.48 -40.86 -0.43
N SER A 1099 33.64 -40.12 0.30
CA SER A 1099 33.00 -40.33 1.64
C SER A 1099 33.86 -40.09 2.91
N LYS A 1100 33.26 -39.35 3.87
CA LYS A 1100 33.49 -39.25 5.33
C LYS A 1100 34.37 -38.13 5.94
N GLU A 1101 33.93 -37.73 7.13
CA GLU A 1101 34.46 -36.69 8.03
C GLU A 1101 35.54 -37.22 9.00
N LYS A 1102 36.24 -36.29 9.66
CA LYS A 1102 36.50 -36.34 11.12
C LYS A 1102 37.03 -34.99 11.65
N GLU A 1103 36.69 -34.68 12.90
CA GLU A 1103 37.31 -33.61 13.72
C GLU A 1103 38.42 -34.22 14.63
N PRO A 1104 38.93 -33.56 15.70
CA PRO A 1104 40.28 -32.95 15.65
C PRO A 1104 41.20 -33.39 16.81
N GLU A 1105 42.45 -32.91 16.86
CA GLU A 1105 43.17 -32.73 18.14
C GLU A 1105 44.40 -31.80 18.07
N ASN A 1106 44.96 -31.49 19.25
CA ASN A 1106 46.08 -30.56 19.55
C ASN A 1106 47.45 -30.99 18.95
N GLY A 1107 48.50 -30.16 18.89
CA GLY A 1107 48.70 -28.76 19.29
C GLY A 1107 50.12 -28.51 19.87
N GLN A 1108 50.46 -27.24 20.19
CA GLN A 1108 51.73 -26.78 20.85
C GLN A 1108 53.02 -26.86 19.99
N LYS A 1109 54.08 -26.04 20.16
CA LYS A 1109 54.34 -24.73 20.85
C LYS A 1109 55.73 -24.20 20.41
N GLU A 1110 55.94 -22.87 20.40
CA GLU A 1110 57.19 -22.10 20.75
C GLU A 1110 58.54 -22.44 20.02
N ASP A 1111 59.55 -21.56 19.87
CA ASP A 1111 59.74 -20.12 20.18
C ASP A 1111 60.91 -19.51 19.36
N GLN A 1112 60.94 -18.17 19.17
CA GLN A 1112 62.14 -17.27 19.03
C GLN A 1112 63.17 -17.52 17.87
N GLU A 1113 64.00 -16.58 17.35
CA GLU A 1113 64.17 -15.12 17.56
C GLU A 1113 64.73 -14.36 16.31
N GLN A 1114 64.99 -13.06 16.48
CA GLN A 1114 65.35 -11.95 15.56
C GLN A 1114 66.54 -12.12 14.56
N ALA A 1115 66.51 -11.41 13.41
CA ALA A 1115 67.60 -10.54 12.87
C ALA A 1115 67.30 -9.95 11.45
N GLU A 1116 68.06 -8.94 11.00
CA GLU A 1116 67.71 -7.95 9.94
C GLU A 1116 68.36 -8.12 8.52
N ASP A 1117 67.81 -7.34 7.57
CA ASP A 1117 68.43 -6.68 6.39
C ASP A 1117 68.72 -7.44 5.05
N ALA A 1118 68.96 -6.64 4.01
CA ALA A 1118 69.18 -6.91 2.58
C ALA A 1118 70.69 -7.13 2.24
N PRO A 1119 71.17 -7.32 0.97
CA PRO A 1119 70.52 -7.16 -0.35
C PRO A 1119 70.85 -8.24 -1.42
N ARG A 1120 70.49 -7.97 -2.69
CA ARG A 1120 70.81 -8.79 -3.90
C ARG A 1120 72.33 -8.94 -4.12
N PRO A 1121 72.80 -10.05 -4.74
CA PRO A 1121 73.47 -9.92 -6.04
C PRO A 1121 73.45 -11.12 -7.04
N THR A 1122 73.35 -10.80 -8.34
CA THR A 1122 74.06 -11.44 -9.50
C THR A 1122 73.74 -12.89 -9.98
N ARG A 1123 74.11 -13.38 -11.19
CA ARG A 1123 74.35 -12.85 -12.59
C ARG A 1123 74.85 -14.03 -13.50
N LYS A 1124 75.09 -13.78 -14.81
CA LYS A 1124 76.02 -14.49 -15.77
C LYS A 1124 75.48 -15.76 -16.51
N VAL A 1125 75.84 -16.08 -17.78
CA VAL A 1125 76.53 -15.32 -18.88
C VAL A 1125 76.43 -15.98 -20.29
N GLN A 1126 76.87 -15.23 -21.34
CA GLN A 1126 77.27 -15.61 -22.74
C GLN A 1126 76.13 -15.64 -23.80
N LYS A 1127 76.26 -15.26 -25.10
CA LYS A 1127 77.15 -14.38 -25.96
C LYS A 1127 76.28 -13.98 -27.21
N LYS A 1128 76.42 -12.84 -27.91
CA LYS A 1128 77.37 -12.37 -28.98
C LYS A 1128 77.58 -13.32 -30.19
N LEU A 1129 77.81 -12.85 -31.43
CA LEU A 1129 78.06 -11.49 -31.99
C LEU A 1129 76.92 -11.06 -32.96
N GLN A 1130 76.53 -9.78 -33.16
CA GLN A 1130 77.26 -8.52 -33.52
C GLN A 1130 77.77 -8.50 -34.98
N PHE A 1131 77.81 -7.37 -35.71
CA PHE A 1131 77.41 -5.96 -35.46
C PHE A 1131 76.92 -5.36 -36.81
N TYR A 1132 76.57 -4.08 -37.08
CA TYR A 1132 76.62 -2.71 -36.49
C TYR A 1132 75.41 -1.93 -37.14
N ASN A 1133 75.10 -0.62 -37.13
CA ASN A 1133 75.50 0.69 -36.54
C ASN A 1133 74.30 1.67 -36.79
N PHE A 1134 74.10 2.87 -36.21
CA PHE A 1134 74.59 3.56 -35.00
C PHE A 1134 73.58 4.68 -34.60
N GLN A 1135 73.97 5.67 -33.77
CA GLN A 1135 73.22 6.92 -33.48
C GLN A 1135 74.18 8.16 -33.73
N PRO A 1136 74.14 9.38 -33.11
CA PRO A 1136 73.54 9.83 -31.83
C PRO A 1136 72.38 10.85 -31.92
N PHE A 1137 72.56 12.09 -31.42
CA PHE A 1137 71.65 12.70 -30.44
C PHE A 1137 71.93 14.22 -30.17
N ASP A 1138 71.26 14.80 -29.15
CA ASP A 1138 71.43 16.15 -28.54
C ASP A 1138 70.97 17.38 -29.38
N SER A 1139 70.50 18.53 -28.83
CA SER A 1139 70.15 18.94 -27.43
C SER A 1139 69.19 20.18 -27.39
N ASP A 1140 68.72 20.53 -26.18
CA ASP A 1140 67.95 21.73 -25.73
C ASP A 1140 68.74 23.08 -25.90
N PRO A 1141 68.26 24.33 -25.59
CA PRO A 1141 67.01 24.74 -24.88
C PRO A 1141 66.26 26.06 -25.31
N SER A 1142 65.08 26.29 -24.70
CA SER A 1142 64.43 27.57 -24.23
C SER A 1142 64.56 28.95 -24.93
N VAL A 1143 63.45 29.72 -25.00
CA VAL A 1143 63.26 31.17 -24.58
C VAL A 1143 62.09 31.90 -25.33
N ASP A 1144 61.25 32.61 -24.56
CA ASP A 1144 60.41 33.83 -24.76
C ASP A 1144 59.41 34.08 -25.96
N ASP A 1145 58.12 34.20 -25.57
CA ASP A 1145 57.22 35.39 -25.66
C ASP A 1145 56.29 35.72 -26.87
N ASP A 1146 55.24 36.51 -26.55
CA ASP A 1146 54.05 37.04 -27.27
C ASP A 1146 53.91 36.98 -28.81
N SER A 1147 52.69 36.65 -29.30
CA SER A 1147 51.78 37.60 -30.01
C SER A 1147 50.46 37.00 -30.59
N ASP A 1148 49.35 37.63 -30.22
CA ASP A 1148 48.16 38.11 -30.99
C ASP A 1148 47.31 37.29 -32.01
N GLU A 1149 46.00 37.55 -31.86
CA GLU A 1149 44.89 37.72 -32.83
C GLU A 1149 44.31 36.55 -33.68
N ASP A 1150 43.04 36.27 -33.38
CA ASP A 1150 41.86 36.15 -34.26
C ASP A 1150 41.92 35.34 -35.58
N TYR A 1151 40.93 34.44 -35.72
CA TYR A 1151 39.83 34.70 -36.67
C TYR A 1151 38.52 34.06 -36.18
N ASP A 1152 37.47 34.88 -36.14
CA ASP A 1152 36.07 34.47 -35.92
C ASP A 1152 35.42 34.19 -37.28
N ASP A 1153 34.56 33.16 -37.37
CA ASP A 1153 33.52 33.10 -38.40
C ASP A 1153 32.39 32.14 -38.01
N SER A 1154 31.15 32.52 -38.33
CA SER A 1154 29.93 31.76 -38.03
C SER A 1154 29.09 31.54 -39.29
N ASP A 1155 28.21 30.53 -39.27
CA ASP A 1155 26.76 30.78 -39.36
C ASP A 1155 25.92 29.48 -39.42
N ASP A 1156 24.80 29.53 -38.71
CA ASP A 1156 23.67 28.60 -38.86
C ASP A 1156 22.73 29.06 -39.98
N TYR A 1157 22.21 28.13 -40.78
CA TYR A 1157 21.13 28.39 -41.73
C TYR A 1157 19.75 28.09 -41.13
N GLU A 1158 18.84 29.06 -41.10
CA GLU A 1158 17.50 28.92 -41.72
C GLU A 1158 16.77 30.27 -41.89
N ALA A 1159 15.75 30.31 -42.75
CA ALA A 1159 15.47 31.51 -43.56
C ALA A 1159 14.01 32.01 -43.60
N THR A 1160 13.85 33.32 -43.36
CA THR A 1160 12.79 34.21 -43.93
C THR A 1160 11.33 33.97 -43.47
N VAL A 1161 10.32 34.85 -43.60
CA VAL A 1161 10.00 35.87 -44.63
C VAL A 1161 9.27 37.12 -44.08
N ASN A 1162 9.77 38.32 -44.46
CA ASN A 1162 9.10 39.64 -44.63
C ASN A 1162 7.81 40.01 -43.85
N LYS A 1163 7.73 41.23 -43.26
CA LYS A 1163 7.51 42.48 -44.02
C LYS A 1163 7.97 43.79 -43.32
N ARG A 1164 8.85 44.53 -44.03
CA ARG A 1164 9.00 46.01 -44.20
C ARG A 1164 8.52 46.96 -43.07
N LYS A 1165 9.38 47.81 -42.47
CA LYS A 1165 10.00 49.09 -42.98
C LYS A 1165 8.96 50.23 -43.17
N VAL A 1166 9.17 51.52 -42.82
CA VAL A 1166 10.43 52.29 -42.57
C VAL A 1166 10.19 53.68 -41.86
N THR A 1167 11.18 54.21 -41.07
CA THR A 1167 11.43 55.65 -40.65
C THR A 1167 10.35 56.48 -39.90
N GLU A 1168 10.59 57.61 -39.19
CA GLU A 1168 11.80 58.26 -38.60
C GLU A 1168 11.51 59.23 -37.39
N LYS A 1169 12.61 59.65 -36.74
CA LYS A 1169 12.89 60.78 -35.81
C LYS A 1169 11.84 61.86 -35.42
N LYS A 1170 11.78 62.10 -34.09
CA LYS A 1170 11.83 63.37 -33.31
C LYS A 1170 11.03 64.63 -33.72
N LYS A 1171 10.19 65.09 -32.77
CA LYS A 1171 9.94 66.48 -32.30
C LYS A 1171 9.23 66.34 -30.92
N ALA A 1172 9.44 67.10 -29.84
CA ALA A 1172 9.69 68.54 -29.61
C ALA A 1172 8.47 69.40 -30.02
N ASN A 1173 7.91 70.28 -29.19
CA ASN A 1173 8.50 70.91 -27.99
C ASN A 1173 7.41 71.32 -26.96
N GLU A 1174 7.79 72.16 -25.97
CA GLU A 1174 6.95 72.69 -24.88
C GLU A 1174 6.46 71.65 -23.82
N ASP A 1175 5.93 72.07 -22.65
CA ASP A 1175 6.63 72.63 -21.47
C ASP A 1175 5.67 72.50 -20.22
N GLU A 1176 5.89 72.98 -18.98
CA GLU A 1176 6.88 73.93 -18.42
C GLU A 1176 7.44 73.49 -17.04
N GLU A 1177 8.43 74.24 -16.55
CA GLU A 1177 9.26 74.07 -15.34
C GLU A 1177 8.53 73.67 -14.04
N THR A 1178 9.03 72.77 -13.17
CA THR A 1178 10.34 72.58 -12.49
C THR A 1178 10.67 73.53 -11.34
N LYS A 1179 11.05 72.95 -10.18
CA LYS A 1179 12.20 73.25 -9.28
C LYS A 1179 11.93 72.61 -7.90
N ALA A 1180 12.61 71.51 -7.55
CA ALA A 1180 13.98 71.41 -7.04
C ALA A 1180 14.08 71.56 -5.50
N GLY A 1181 14.86 70.68 -4.86
CA GLY A 1181 15.35 70.88 -3.49
C GLY A 1181 16.64 71.74 -3.49
N PRO A 1182 17.48 71.74 -2.43
CA PRO A 1182 17.42 70.90 -1.22
C PRO A 1182 17.65 71.67 0.12
N SER A 1183 17.53 70.99 1.28
CA SER A 1183 18.46 71.09 2.43
C SER A 1183 17.98 70.22 3.62
N LYS A 1184 18.83 70.05 4.65
CA LYS A 1184 18.59 69.22 5.87
C LYS A 1184 18.96 70.03 7.11
N PRO A 1185 18.52 69.63 8.33
CA PRO A 1185 19.50 68.95 9.19
C PRO A 1185 18.98 67.89 10.20
N ARG A 1186 19.76 66.80 10.36
CA ARG A 1186 20.02 66.00 11.59
C ARG A 1186 18.88 65.12 12.21
N LYS A 1187 19.17 63.98 12.88
CA LYS A 1187 20.24 62.93 12.74
C LYS A 1187 19.95 61.71 13.67
N LYS A 1188 20.56 60.55 13.35
CA LYS A 1188 20.64 59.25 14.10
C LYS A 1188 19.35 58.41 14.15
N SER A 1189 19.30 57.06 14.08
CA SER A 1189 20.25 55.91 14.09
C SER A 1189 20.60 55.22 15.42
N ALA A 1190 20.10 53.98 15.63
CA ALA A 1190 20.66 52.92 16.50
C ALA A 1190 20.00 51.55 16.17
N SER A 1191 20.52 50.44 16.72
CA SER A 1191 20.07 49.06 16.45
C SER A 1191 19.83 48.25 17.76
N PRO A 1192 19.94 46.90 17.88
CA PRO A 1192 18.80 46.10 18.36
C PRO A 1192 19.04 45.29 19.66
N LYS A 1193 17.95 44.83 20.32
CA LYS A 1193 17.80 43.51 21.01
C LYS A 1193 16.56 43.48 21.95
N ASN A 1194 16.19 42.25 22.34
CA ASN A 1194 15.39 41.82 23.50
C ASN A 1194 13.92 42.26 23.63
N THR A 1195 13.09 41.31 24.06
CA THR A 1195 11.78 41.51 24.71
C THR A 1195 11.63 40.50 25.84
N ASP A 1196 11.57 40.95 27.09
CA ASP A 1196 11.08 40.17 28.23
C ASP A 1196 10.66 41.12 29.39
N VAL A 1197 9.94 40.58 30.38
CA VAL A 1197 9.63 41.14 31.71
C VAL A 1197 8.51 42.22 31.82
N GLN A 1198 7.28 41.70 31.99
CA GLN A 1198 6.29 41.96 33.08
C GLN A 1198 5.67 43.35 33.39
N LYS A 1199 4.42 43.25 33.92
CA LYS A 1199 3.67 44.15 34.85
C LYS A 1199 3.17 45.50 34.28
N ALA A 1200 1.85 45.78 34.30
CA ALA A 1200 0.90 46.08 35.41
C ALA A 1200 0.83 47.61 35.71
N GLU A 1201 -0.23 48.21 36.26
CA GLU A 1201 -1.39 47.67 36.98
C GLU A 1201 -2.62 48.63 37.03
N SER A 1202 -3.85 48.09 37.14
CA SER A 1202 -5.06 48.73 37.72
C SER A 1202 -5.74 49.90 36.93
N SER A 1203 -6.99 50.34 37.20
CA SER A 1203 -7.98 49.92 38.22
C SER A 1203 -9.46 50.18 37.82
N LYS A 1204 -10.40 49.43 38.44
CA LYS A 1204 -11.87 49.68 38.61
C LYS A 1204 -12.75 49.60 37.33
N LEU A 1205 -13.83 48.78 37.23
CA LEU A 1205 -15.01 48.44 38.09
C LEU A 1205 -16.25 49.37 37.93
N LYS A 1206 -17.28 48.91 37.18
CA LYS A 1206 -18.58 48.45 37.76
C LYS A 1206 -19.71 48.10 36.74
N LYS A 1207 -20.20 46.86 36.86
CA LYS A 1207 -21.62 46.40 36.94
C LYS A 1207 -22.69 46.72 35.85
N LYS A 1208 -23.46 45.65 35.57
CA LYS A 1208 -24.87 45.55 35.10
C LYS A 1208 -25.18 45.84 33.61
N ALA A 1209 -26.27 45.32 33.01
CA ALA A 1209 -26.98 44.03 33.14
C ALA A 1209 -28.23 43.98 32.20
N VAL A 1210 -28.68 42.75 31.85
CA VAL A 1210 -30.10 42.35 31.65
C VAL A 1210 -30.83 42.75 30.35
N GLU A 1211 -31.22 41.70 29.58
CA GLU A 1211 -32.45 41.54 28.75
C GLU A 1211 -32.73 42.52 27.58
N LYS A 1212 -33.63 42.29 26.60
CA LYS A 1212 -34.26 41.11 25.92
C LYS A 1212 -35.02 41.69 24.69
N ALA A 1213 -35.25 40.89 23.64
CA ALA A 1213 -36.52 40.77 22.88
C ALA A 1213 -36.34 40.52 21.36
N SER A 1214 -37.30 39.77 20.82
CA SER A 1214 -37.62 39.54 19.39
C SER A 1214 -39.11 39.95 19.21
N PRO A 1215 -39.89 39.59 18.15
CA PRO A 1215 -39.62 38.94 16.86
C PRO A 1215 -40.40 39.62 15.68
N ASP A 1216 -40.86 38.82 14.71
CA ASP A 1216 -42.00 39.03 13.77
C ASP A 1216 -41.84 39.97 12.53
N LEU A 1217 -42.45 39.71 11.36
CA LEU A 1217 -42.83 38.46 10.66
C LEU A 1217 -43.35 38.75 9.21
N LYS A 1218 -43.65 37.68 8.46
CA LYS A 1218 -44.66 37.54 7.36
C LYS A 1218 -44.36 38.06 5.92
N LYS A 1219 -44.14 37.06 5.03
CA LYS A 1219 -44.98 36.71 3.83
C LYS A 1219 -44.82 37.41 2.45
N LYS A 1220 -44.85 36.51 1.43
CA LYS A 1220 -45.70 36.47 0.18
C LYS A 1220 -45.07 36.74 -1.22
N LYS A 1221 -45.01 35.64 -2.00
CA LYS A 1221 -45.59 35.42 -3.36
C LYS A 1221 -45.05 36.15 -4.63
N ARG A 1222 -44.62 35.29 -5.58
CA ARG A 1222 -44.93 35.26 -7.05
C ARG A 1222 -44.26 36.29 -7.98
N ARG A 1223 -44.16 36.09 -9.32
CA ARG A 1223 -44.05 34.90 -10.24
C ARG A 1223 -44.11 35.41 -11.72
N ILE A 1224 -43.41 34.74 -12.67
CA ILE A 1224 -43.44 34.95 -14.16
C ILE A 1224 -42.91 36.37 -14.57
N VAL A 1225 -42.36 36.73 -15.74
CA VAL A 1225 -42.47 36.47 -17.22
C VAL A 1225 -41.04 36.67 -17.82
N ILE A 1226 -40.44 35.73 -18.58
CA ILE A 1226 -40.50 35.54 -20.07
C ILE A 1226 -39.78 36.68 -20.84
N ASP A 1227 -38.95 36.51 -21.88
CA ASP A 1227 -38.25 35.39 -22.60
C ASP A 1227 -37.26 36.09 -23.61
N ASP A 1228 -36.27 35.53 -24.32
CA ASP A 1228 -35.44 34.29 -24.39
C ASP A 1228 -34.28 34.55 -25.43
N SER A 1229 -33.50 33.54 -25.90
CA SER A 1229 -32.47 33.56 -26.98
C SER A 1229 -31.09 34.22 -26.68
N GLU A 1230 -29.94 33.92 -27.32
CA GLU A 1230 -29.41 32.77 -28.13
C GLU A 1230 -27.86 32.93 -28.24
N SER A 1231 -27.07 31.84 -28.34
CA SER A 1231 -25.62 31.77 -28.70
C SER A 1231 -24.57 32.61 -27.90
N ASP A 1232 -23.32 32.19 -27.70
CA ASP A 1232 -22.54 31.00 -28.13
C ASP A 1232 -22.05 30.16 -26.93
#